data_AF-A0A9W8TUW8-F1
#
_entry.id   AF-A0A9W8TUW8-F1
#
_cell.length_a   1.000
_cell.length_b   1.000
_cell.length_c   1.000
_cell.angle_alpha   90.00
_cell.angle_beta   90.00
_cell.angle_gamma   90.00
#
_symmetry.space_group_name_H-M   'P 1'
#
loop_
_entity.id
_entity.type
_entity.pdbx_description
1 polymer ?
#
loop_
_entity_poly.entity_id
_entity_poly.type
_entity_poly.pdbx_seq_one_letter_code
_entity_poly.pdbx_strand_id
1 'polypeptide(L)'
;MIVGGMTQYLTKVQGMPKEVEIRLEKRIRKFLWDDKSLARINKETIYAPIDEGGRQLLDLLARNEAILVSWLQSYLNLTEKRATWTFAADAILAHHVPSKFANLEERERINVFLQSWNSNTSKLPKDLRDMISIAKKYGARLEGLTFSREIIRQMPIWLHGEAKNTHKLRNSKESRCLRQNHKVITVGDIEAQVNKTRTPRHGCRRNCRCTACEAARTKNHCEAPYRCFAKAKELLQTLPKKWNPLIFTQGETSNAIPQTAWNPQPADTKVEVYTDGSCQHNGSDEARAGAGVYYSDGDALNKAMRIPEYLPQTNQTGEIISITTAAADVDPNHSLTIYSDSKTTIDGLTRNRQRWEDNGFAGVANAKELRTTIATLRRRNTPTTLKWVKGHSGLEGNDKADALAKKGSEKAEQDEVDLLIPPNLCVTGAKLNSMTQTRAYKTIRQIKMSKNQYQKAIDRRNTRINTGRAKSVVKEIMGSEPSNKILWRSLRHKDFSRKFRYFIWMVAHEGYKIGNYWQNITNFENRANCHPCGVPESMDHILTECQCPGQQQVWEPTKEICIKKGIEWNEPSLGMILGAGVIKPNKREGKPLDGDARFLRIMMSESTHLIWKLRCERVIKGRNSPSPEEVTRRWKKSIEARIGLDRLMVTAQFRKRSVSKGLVERTWRSVISDEDNLPEDWTGEAGVLVGRRSGQG
;
A
#
# COMPACT_ATOMS: atom_id res chain seq x y z
N MET A 1 -16.68 -9.97 2.98
CA MET A 1 -15.61 -10.88 3.45
C MET A 1 -16.11 -11.62 4.70
N ILE A 2 -17.03 -12.58 4.53
CA ILE A 2 -17.52 -13.40 5.65
C ILE A 2 -16.47 -14.46 6.02
N VAL A 3 -15.76 -15.00 5.02
CA VAL A 3 -14.72 -16.05 5.16
C VAL A 3 -13.54 -15.63 6.05
N GLY A 4 -13.18 -14.33 6.07
CA GLY A 4 -12.03 -13.83 6.84
C GLY A 4 -12.36 -13.34 8.26
N GLY A 5 -13.65 -13.18 8.60
CA GLY A 5 -14.08 -12.65 9.89
C GLY A 5 -14.25 -13.73 10.96
N MET A 6 -14.93 -14.83 10.64
CA MET A 6 -15.20 -15.91 11.61
C MET A 6 -13.97 -16.79 11.92
N THR A 7 -13.00 -16.86 11.01
CA THR A 7 -11.75 -17.63 11.21
C THR A 7 -10.71 -16.88 12.04
N GLN A 8 -10.88 -15.57 12.29
CA GLN A 8 -9.82 -14.69 12.80
C GLN A 8 -9.45 -14.92 14.26
N TYR A 9 -10.41 -15.27 15.11
CA TYR A 9 -10.15 -15.38 16.55
C TYR A 9 -9.33 -16.63 16.87
N LEU A 10 -9.80 -17.81 16.43
CA LEU A 10 -9.11 -19.08 16.68
C LEU A 10 -7.74 -19.15 16.00
N THR A 11 -7.62 -18.63 14.77
CA THR A 11 -6.33 -18.64 14.04
C THR A 11 -5.30 -17.70 14.62
N LYS A 12 -5.72 -16.62 15.29
CA LYS A 12 -4.78 -15.71 15.97
C LYS A 12 -4.13 -16.37 17.19
N VAL A 13 -4.85 -17.26 17.87
CA VAL A 13 -4.41 -17.91 19.11
C VAL A 13 -3.68 -19.23 18.86
N GLN A 14 -4.07 -20.02 17.86
CA GLN A 14 -3.51 -21.36 17.62
C GLN A 14 -2.81 -21.50 16.26
N GLY A 15 -2.73 -20.42 15.48
CA GLY A 15 -2.37 -20.52 14.07
C GLY A 15 -3.46 -21.21 13.25
N MET A 16 -3.20 -21.41 11.95
CA MET A 16 -4.08 -22.18 11.07
C MET A 16 -3.36 -23.49 10.70
N PRO A 17 -3.89 -24.66 11.10
CA PRO A 17 -3.35 -25.95 10.65
C PRO A 17 -3.38 -26.08 9.13
N LYS A 18 -2.43 -26.82 8.55
CA LYS A 18 -2.26 -26.89 7.10
C LYS A 18 -3.47 -27.51 6.42
N GLU A 19 -4.13 -28.46 7.07
CA GLU A 19 -5.34 -29.13 6.61
C GLU A 19 -6.51 -28.16 6.49
N VAL A 20 -6.61 -27.21 7.44
CA VAL A 20 -7.63 -26.15 7.44
C VAL A 20 -7.38 -25.16 6.32
N GLU A 21 -6.11 -24.76 6.12
CA GLU A 21 -5.70 -23.89 5.02
C GLU A 21 -6.09 -24.51 3.66
N ILE A 22 -5.73 -25.77 3.42
CA ILE A 22 -6.07 -26.51 2.20
C ILE A 22 -7.58 -26.57 2.00
N ARG A 23 -8.35 -26.83 3.08
CA ARG A 23 -9.81 -26.89 3.02
C ARG A 23 -10.43 -25.54 2.69
N LEU A 24 -9.90 -24.44 3.23
CA LEU A 24 -10.36 -23.08 2.93
C LEU A 24 -10.01 -22.67 1.50
N GLU A 25 -8.80 -22.97 1.03
CA GLU A 25 -8.41 -22.76 -0.37
C GLU A 25 -9.33 -23.53 -1.32
N LYS A 26 -9.66 -24.79 -1.00
CA LYS A 26 -10.63 -25.59 -1.78
C LYS A 26 -12.02 -24.96 -1.79
N ARG A 27 -12.52 -24.45 -0.65
CA ARG A 27 -13.82 -23.75 -0.57
C ARG A 27 -13.84 -22.44 -1.36
N ILE A 28 -12.78 -21.64 -1.26
CA ILE A 28 -12.63 -20.40 -2.03
C ILE A 28 -12.61 -20.71 -3.53
N ARG A 29 -11.85 -21.73 -3.92
CA ARG A 29 -11.77 -22.20 -5.30
C ARG A 29 -13.13 -22.69 -5.79
N LYS A 30 -13.83 -23.52 -5.02
CA LYS A 30 -15.19 -23.98 -5.32
C LYS A 30 -16.15 -22.81 -5.51
N PHE A 31 -16.08 -21.82 -4.62
CA PHE A 31 -16.93 -20.62 -4.72
C PHE A 31 -16.66 -19.79 -5.99
N LEU A 32 -15.40 -19.66 -6.41
CA LEU A 32 -15.05 -18.86 -7.59
C LEU A 32 -15.26 -19.61 -8.91
N TRP A 33 -15.05 -20.93 -8.90
CA TRP A 33 -14.89 -21.72 -10.12
C TRP A 33 -15.82 -22.94 -10.21
N ASP A 34 -16.68 -23.16 -9.23
CA ASP A 34 -17.67 -24.25 -9.22
C ASP A 34 -17.01 -25.63 -9.39
N ASP A 35 -16.07 -25.96 -8.49
CA ASP A 35 -15.29 -27.21 -8.44
C ASP A 35 -14.40 -27.55 -9.66
N LYS A 36 -14.22 -26.63 -10.61
CA LYS A 36 -13.40 -26.87 -11.81
C LYS A 36 -11.90 -27.02 -11.52
N SER A 37 -11.29 -28.06 -12.09
CA SER A 37 -9.88 -28.48 -11.91
C SER A 37 -8.84 -27.54 -12.55
N LEU A 38 -9.25 -26.66 -13.47
CA LEU A 38 -8.39 -25.65 -14.11
C LEU A 38 -9.08 -24.27 -14.05
N ALA A 39 -8.49 -23.35 -13.28
CA ALA A 39 -8.92 -21.96 -13.24
C ALA A 39 -8.26 -21.18 -14.38
N ARG A 40 -9.04 -20.49 -15.23
CA ARG A 40 -8.50 -19.70 -16.36
C ARG A 40 -7.76 -18.44 -15.93
N ILE A 41 -8.02 -17.98 -14.72
CA ILE A 41 -7.34 -16.85 -14.09
C ILE A 41 -6.59 -17.41 -12.88
N ASN A 42 -5.27 -17.22 -12.85
CA ASN A 42 -4.43 -17.72 -11.77
C ASN A 42 -4.74 -17.01 -10.43
N LYS A 43 -4.32 -17.65 -9.33
CA LYS A 43 -4.59 -17.15 -7.97
C LYS A 43 -3.92 -15.80 -7.70
N GLU A 44 -2.74 -15.57 -8.26
CA GLU A 44 -1.96 -14.32 -8.12
C GLU A 44 -2.76 -13.13 -8.65
N THR A 45 -3.39 -13.27 -9.82
CA THR A 45 -4.28 -12.24 -10.39
C THR A 45 -5.47 -11.99 -9.47
N ILE A 46 -6.12 -13.04 -8.97
CA ILE A 46 -7.31 -12.89 -8.11
C ILE A 46 -6.96 -12.20 -6.77
N TYR A 47 -5.80 -12.51 -6.20
CA TYR A 47 -5.29 -11.89 -4.97
C TYR A 47 -4.79 -10.45 -5.18
N ALA A 48 -4.47 -10.05 -6.41
CA ALA A 48 -3.95 -8.72 -6.69
C ALA A 48 -4.98 -7.63 -6.30
N PRO A 49 -4.54 -6.41 -5.99
CA PRO A 49 -5.40 -5.26 -5.79
C PRO A 49 -6.26 -4.99 -7.02
N ILE A 50 -7.38 -4.29 -6.82
CA ILE A 50 -8.26 -3.86 -7.91
C ILE A 50 -7.49 -3.05 -8.94
N ASP A 51 -6.60 -2.17 -8.47
CA ASP A 51 -5.79 -1.27 -9.28
C ASP A 51 -4.82 -1.99 -10.23
N GLU A 52 -4.56 -3.28 -10.00
CA GLU A 52 -3.69 -4.16 -10.78
C GLU A 52 -4.50 -5.23 -11.55
N GLY A 53 -5.80 -5.00 -11.71
CA GLY A 53 -6.73 -5.94 -12.35
C GLY A 53 -7.17 -7.10 -11.46
N GLY A 54 -6.78 -7.16 -10.20
CA GLY A 54 -7.22 -8.23 -9.32
C GLY A 54 -8.61 -8.06 -8.70
N ARG A 55 -9.02 -9.05 -7.90
CA ARG A 55 -10.29 -9.01 -7.14
C ARG A 55 -10.10 -8.66 -5.67
N GLN A 56 -8.86 -8.46 -5.23
CA GLN A 56 -8.50 -8.22 -3.83
C GLN A 56 -8.98 -9.34 -2.91
N LEU A 57 -8.87 -10.58 -3.36
CA LEU A 57 -9.21 -11.75 -2.56
C LEU A 57 -8.11 -12.01 -1.50
N LEU A 58 -8.52 -12.57 -0.37
CA LEU A 58 -7.63 -12.87 0.75
C LEU A 58 -6.62 -13.97 0.39
N ASP A 59 -5.34 -13.60 0.30
CA ASP A 59 -4.19 -14.52 0.32
C ASP A 59 -4.02 -15.12 1.73
N LEU A 60 -4.44 -16.37 1.90
CA LEU A 60 -4.40 -17.08 3.20
C LEU A 60 -2.97 -17.28 3.71
N LEU A 61 -2.01 -17.58 2.83
CA LEU A 61 -0.61 -17.76 3.19
C LEU A 61 0.00 -16.47 3.75
N ALA A 62 -0.21 -15.34 3.05
CA ALA A 62 0.24 -14.03 3.55
C ALA A 62 -0.46 -13.65 4.87
N ARG A 63 -1.70 -14.11 5.08
CA ARG A 63 -2.44 -13.90 6.32
C ARG A 63 -1.86 -14.70 7.49
N ASN A 64 -1.48 -15.96 7.24
CA ASN A 64 -0.81 -16.81 8.23
C ASN A 64 0.57 -16.26 8.61
N GLU A 65 1.34 -15.77 7.65
CA GLU A 65 2.61 -15.06 7.92
C GLU A 65 2.38 -13.81 8.79
N ALA A 66 1.31 -13.04 8.53
CA ALA A 66 0.97 -11.88 9.35
C ALA A 66 0.56 -12.23 10.80
N ILE A 67 0.00 -13.42 11.03
CA ILE A 67 -0.26 -13.93 12.40
C ILE A 67 1.08 -14.17 13.10
N LEU A 68 2.02 -14.86 12.46
CA LEU A 68 3.34 -15.13 13.02
C LEU A 68 4.14 -13.84 13.29
N VAL A 69 4.00 -12.82 12.43
CA VAL A 69 4.57 -11.48 12.69
C VAL A 69 3.94 -10.85 13.94
N SER A 70 2.65 -11.07 14.20
CA SER A 70 1.98 -10.57 15.41
C SER A 70 2.47 -11.32 16.68
N TRP A 71 2.79 -12.61 16.56
CA TRP A 71 3.42 -13.37 17.64
C TRP A 71 4.84 -12.87 17.92
N LEU A 72 5.63 -12.65 16.86
CA LEU A 72 6.97 -12.07 16.95
C LEU A 72 6.94 -10.69 17.61
N GLN A 73 5.96 -9.84 17.26
CA GLN A 73 5.73 -8.56 17.93
C GLN A 73 5.49 -8.73 19.43
N SER A 74 4.63 -9.66 19.83
CA SER A 74 4.35 -9.93 21.24
C SER A 74 5.60 -10.46 21.96
N TYR A 75 6.40 -11.28 21.28
CA TYR A 75 7.65 -11.84 21.81
C TYR A 75 8.72 -10.78 22.02
N LEU A 76 8.86 -9.85 21.08
CA LEU A 76 9.84 -8.76 21.10
C LEU A 76 9.35 -7.52 21.86
N ASN A 77 8.18 -7.58 22.50
CA ASN A 77 7.77 -6.56 23.45
C ASN A 77 8.49 -6.79 24.79
N LEU A 78 9.61 -6.09 24.99
CA LEU A 78 10.47 -6.21 26.16
C LEU A 78 10.11 -5.21 27.29
N THR A 79 8.95 -4.55 27.20
CA THR A 79 8.47 -3.61 28.23
C THR A 79 7.71 -4.36 29.33
N GLU A 80 7.19 -3.64 30.32
CA GLU A 80 6.29 -4.20 31.35
C GLU A 80 5.05 -4.90 30.77
N LYS A 81 4.69 -4.58 29.51
CA LYS A 81 3.58 -5.21 28.78
C LYS A 81 3.98 -6.53 28.09
N ARG A 82 5.13 -7.10 28.45
CA ARG A 82 5.63 -8.36 27.92
C ARG A 82 4.69 -9.51 28.27
N ALA A 83 4.34 -10.33 27.28
CA ALA A 83 3.40 -11.44 27.50
C ALA A 83 4.06 -12.61 28.25
N THR A 84 3.35 -13.23 29.19
CA THR A 84 3.87 -14.29 30.07
C THR A 84 4.48 -15.48 29.32
N TRP A 85 3.85 -15.91 28.22
CA TRP A 85 4.34 -17.03 27.40
C TRP A 85 5.75 -16.78 26.82
N THR A 86 6.16 -15.52 26.68
CA THR A 86 7.45 -15.15 26.07
C THR A 86 8.63 -15.49 26.99
N PHE A 87 8.42 -15.52 28.30
CA PHE A 87 9.43 -15.98 29.26
C PHE A 87 9.67 -17.48 29.15
N ALA A 88 8.60 -18.27 28.96
CA ALA A 88 8.72 -19.70 28.66
C ALA A 88 9.41 -19.94 27.31
N ALA A 89 9.10 -19.12 26.30
CA ALA A 89 9.77 -19.17 25.01
C ALA A 89 11.28 -18.87 25.14
N ASP A 90 11.70 -17.86 25.91
CA ASP A 90 13.11 -17.58 26.19
C ASP A 90 13.79 -18.80 26.84
N ALA A 91 13.18 -19.40 27.86
CA ALA A 91 13.74 -20.57 28.53
C ALA A 91 13.90 -21.78 27.59
N ILE A 92 12.88 -22.07 26.77
CA ILE A 92 12.95 -23.16 25.77
C ILE A 92 14.08 -22.91 24.76
N LEU A 93 14.22 -21.66 24.30
CA LEU A 93 15.29 -21.26 23.37
C LEU A 93 16.67 -21.36 24.01
N ALA A 94 16.81 -20.90 25.25
CA ALA A 94 18.06 -20.94 26.02
C ALA A 94 18.49 -22.37 26.38
N HIS A 95 17.55 -23.29 26.59
CA HIS A 95 17.84 -24.69 26.86
C HIS A 95 18.41 -25.41 25.63
N HIS A 96 17.84 -25.16 24.45
CA HIS A 96 18.18 -25.88 23.22
C HIS A 96 19.25 -25.17 22.38
N VAL A 97 20.46 -24.98 22.88
CA VAL A 97 21.55 -24.35 22.10
C VAL A 97 22.43 -25.37 21.34
N PRO A 98 23.02 -25.01 20.19
CA PRO A 98 24.07 -25.79 19.54
C PRO A 98 25.33 -25.95 20.41
N SER A 99 26.11 -27.00 20.16
CA SER A 99 27.34 -27.34 20.91
C SER A 99 28.34 -26.18 21.04
N LYS A 100 28.49 -25.35 19.99
CA LYS A 100 29.35 -24.16 20.00
C LYS A 100 29.00 -23.13 21.08
N PHE A 101 27.78 -23.19 21.64
CA PHE A 101 27.31 -22.31 22.71
C PHE A 101 27.10 -23.05 24.05
N ALA A 102 27.48 -24.34 24.15
CA ALA A 102 27.29 -25.14 25.36
C ALA A 102 27.97 -24.52 26.59
N ASN A 103 29.11 -23.85 26.40
CA ASN A 103 29.88 -23.21 27.47
C ASN A 103 29.27 -21.88 27.97
N LEU A 104 28.11 -21.45 27.46
CA LEU A 104 27.38 -20.30 28.00
C LEU A 104 26.56 -20.74 29.21
N GLU A 105 26.64 -20.00 30.31
CA GLU A 105 25.75 -20.26 31.44
C GLU A 105 24.31 -19.88 31.06
N GLU A 106 23.31 -20.55 31.63
CA GLU A 106 21.89 -20.33 31.25
C GLU A 106 21.45 -18.88 31.50
N ARG A 107 21.88 -18.27 32.62
CA ARG A 107 21.63 -16.85 32.94
C ARG A 107 22.21 -15.84 31.94
N GLU A 108 23.14 -16.27 31.08
CA GLU A 108 23.76 -15.44 30.05
C GLU A 108 22.98 -15.48 28.73
N ARG A 109 22.06 -16.44 28.57
CA ARG A 109 21.26 -16.67 27.38
C ARG A 109 19.91 -15.96 27.52
N ILE A 110 19.94 -14.64 27.46
CA ILE A 110 18.75 -13.81 27.74
C ILE A 110 17.77 -13.84 26.57
N ASN A 111 18.23 -13.49 25.36
CA ASN A 111 17.33 -13.38 24.21
C ASN A 111 18.09 -13.53 22.89
N VAL A 112 17.57 -14.39 22.02
CA VAL A 112 18.17 -14.72 20.71
C VAL A 112 18.17 -13.58 19.68
N PHE A 113 17.41 -12.51 19.91
CA PHE A 113 17.37 -11.33 19.05
C PHE A 113 18.20 -10.15 19.57
N LEU A 114 18.57 -10.17 20.86
CA LEU A 114 19.45 -9.17 21.46
C LEU A 114 20.92 -9.61 21.48
N GLN A 115 21.17 -10.90 21.27
CA GLN A 115 22.48 -11.52 21.37
C GLN A 115 22.82 -12.34 20.11
N SER A 116 24.10 -12.65 19.95
CA SER A 116 24.65 -13.39 18.80
C SER A 116 24.58 -14.91 18.92
N TRP A 117 24.09 -15.46 20.04
CA TRP A 117 23.83 -16.89 20.18
C TRP A 117 22.49 -17.28 19.52
N ASN A 118 22.32 -18.58 19.25
CA ASN A 118 21.08 -19.09 18.67
C ASN A 118 20.69 -20.47 19.24
N SER A 119 19.47 -20.89 18.96
CA SER A 119 18.91 -22.19 19.36
C SER A 119 18.91 -23.19 18.19
N ASN A 120 18.95 -24.48 18.52
CA ASN A 120 18.80 -25.58 17.58
C ASN A 120 17.32 -25.70 17.15
N THR A 121 17.02 -25.17 15.96
CA THR A 121 15.64 -25.04 15.46
C THR A 121 14.91 -26.37 15.26
N SER A 122 15.63 -27.50 15.06
CA SER A 122 14.98 -28.82 14.88
C SER A 122 14.40 -29.37 16.17
N LYS A 123 14.96 -28.98 17.33
CA LYS A 123 14.49 -29.38 18.67
C LYS A 123 13.39 -28.49 19.22
N LEU A 124 13.11 -27.36 18.55
CA LEU A 124 12.08 -26.42 19.01
C LEU A 124 10.67 -26.90 18.62
N PRO A 125 9.66 -26.57 19.46
CA PRO A 125 8.26 -26.63 19.07
C PRO A 125 8.00 -25.89 17.75
N LYS A 126 7.01 -26.37 17.00
CA LYS A 126 6.69 -25.84 15.66
C LYS A 126 6.46 -24.32 15.68
N ASP A 127 5.72 -23.80 16.65
CA ASP A 127 5.37 -22.36 16.69
C ASP A 127 6.59 -21.46 16.89
N LEU A 128 7.53 -21.85 17.77
CA LEU A 128 8.78 -21.11 17.97
C LEU A 128 9.69 -21.20 16.73
N ARG A 129 9.73 -22.36 16.09
CA ARG A 129 10.47 -22.56 14.83
C ARG A 129 9.92 -21.66 13.71
N ASP A 130 8.60 -21.62 13.56
CA ASP A 130 7.92 -20.80 12.55
C ASP A 130 8.09 -19.30 12.85
N MET A 131 7.99 -18.89 14.11
CA MET A 131 8.24 -17.50 14.53
C MET A 131 9.68 -17.05 14.21
N ILE A 132 10.69 -17.87 14.52
CA ILE A 132 12.10 -17.58 14.20
C ILE A 132 12.32 -17.54 12.69
N SER A 133 11.70 -18.47 11.95
CA SER A 133 11.75 -18.51 10.49
C SER A 133 11.19 -17.21 9.87
N ILE A 134 10.06 -16.73 10.37
CA ILE A 134 9.44 -15.47 9.94
C ILE A 134 10.29 -14.27 10.29
N ALA A 135 10.89 -14.24 11.48
CA ALA A 135 11.79 -13.18 11.88
C ALA A 135 13.00 -13.08 10.93
N LYS A 136 13.62 -14.22 10.58
CA LYS A 136 14.71 -14.28 9.59
C LYS A 136 14.25 -13.87 8.20
N LYS A 137 13.10 -14.39 7.74
CA LYS A 137 12.53 -14.11 6.41
C LYS A 137 12.32 -12.63 6.15
N TYR A 138 11.88 -11.87 7.16
CA TYR A 138 11.65 -10.43 7.03
C TYR A 138 12.77 -9.57 7.64
N GLY A 139 13.89 -10.18 8.06
CA GLY A 139 15.06 -9.47 8.56
C GLY A 139 14.79 -8.66 9.84
N ALA A 140 13.97 -9.19 10.75
CA ALA A 140 13.70 -8.56 12.04
C ALA A 140 15.00 -8.36 12.82
N ARG A 141 15.25 -7.11 13.21
CA ARG A 141 16.47 -6.67 13.91
C ARG A 141 16.17 -5.46 14.78
N LEU A 142 17.09 -5.13 15.68
CA LEU A 142 17.05 -3.87 16.41
C LEU A 142 17.39 -2.72 15.45
N GLU A 143 16.50 -1.75 15.35
CA GLU A 143 16.65 -0.61 14.45
C GLU A 143 16.17 0.69 15.12
N GLY A 144 16.80 1.81 14.78
CA GLY A 144 16.45 3.13 15.32
C GLY A 144 17.45 4.19 14.89
N LEU A 145 17.07 5.48 14.89
CA LEU A 145 18.03 6.55 14.61
C LEU A 145 18.99 6.74 15.80
N THR A 146 18.40 6.82 17.00
CA THR A 146 19.09 6.90 18.28
C THR A 146 18.30 6.10 19.32
N PHE A 147 18.98 5.60 20.35
CA PHE A 147 18.34 4.93 21.49
C PHE A 147 18.52 5.78 22.73
N SER A 148 17.52 5.79 23.61
CA SER A 148 17.66 6.40 24.92
C SER A 148 18.73 5.66 25.72
N ARG A 149 19.40 6.37 26.64
CA ARG A 149 20.40 5.77 27.54
C ARG A 149 19.81 4.62 28.36
N GLU A 150 18.53 4.72 28.73
CA GLU A 150 17.81 3.66 29.41
C GLU A 150 17.77 2.35 28.61
N ILE A 151 17.38 2.42 27.33
CA ILE A 151 17.36 1.25 26.42
C ILE A 151 18.77 0.66 26.29
N ILE A 152 19.78 1.50 26.09
CA ILE A 152 21.17 1.05 25.95
C ILE A 152 21.62 0.28 27.20
N ARG A 153 21.30 0.80 28.40
CA ARG A 153 21.69 0.17 29.67
C ARG A 153 21.02 -1.18 29.91
N GLN A 154 19.82 -1.40 29.39
CA GLN A 154 19.09 -2.67 29.54
C GLN A 154 19.61 -3.77 28.59
N MET A 155 20.43 -3.44 27.59
CA MET A 155 20.95 -4.42 26.64
C MET A 155 21.89 -5.44 27.30
N PRO A 156 21.88 -6.72 26.88
CA PRO A 156 22.84 -7.72 27.32
C PRO A 156 24.25 -7.35 26.86
N ILE A 157 25.23 -7.32 27.77
CA ILE A 157 26.63 -7.11 27.35
C ILE A 157 27.23 -8.38 26.74
N TRP A 158 26.98 -9.53 27.34
CA TRP A 158 27.59 -10.78 26.89
C TRP A 158 26.97 -11.22 25.57
N LEU A 159 27.82 -11.46 24.58
CA LEU A 159 27.38 -11.78 23.22
C LEU A 159 26.42 -10.75 22.61
N HIS A 160 26.52 -9.47 23.01
CA HIS A 160 25.70 -8.38 22.47
C HIS A 160 25.59 -8.47 20.95
N GLY A 161 24.36 -8.46 20.41
CA GLY A 161 24.06 -8.77 19.00
C GLY A 161 24.79 -7.88 17.99
N GLU A 162 25.03 -6.62 18.36
CA GLU A 162 25.66 -5.61 17.50
C GLU A 162 27.18 -5.46 17.70
N ALA A 163 27.78 -6.19 18.64
CA ALA A 163 29.17 -5.99 19.03
C ALA A 163 30.12 -6.92 18.26
N LYS A 164 31.30 -6.40 17.86
CA LYS A 164 32.29 -7.17 17.11
C LYS A 164 33.14 -8.04 18.04
N ASN A 165 33.41 -9.29 17.66
CA ASN A 165 34.37 -10.19 18.31
C ASN A 165 34.16 -10.47 19.82
N THR A 166 32.95 -10.27 20.34
CA THR A 166 32.63 -10.41 21.78
C THR A 166 32.90 -11.79 22.36
N HIS A 167 32.82 -12.85 21.55
CA HIS A 167 33.09 -14.22 22.00
C HIS A 167 34.55 -14.42 22.47
N LYS A 168 35.53 -13.70 21.89
CA LYS A 168 36.94 -13.77 22.29
C LYS A 168 37.20 -13.13 23.66
N LEU A 169 36.32 -12.21 24.07
CA LEU A 169 36.47 -11.42 25.30
C LEU A 169 35.76 -12.01 26.52
N ARG A 170 35.07 -13.15 26.38
CA ARG A 170 34.29 -13.79 27.46
C ARG A 170 35.13 -14.64 28.42
N ASN A 171 36.23 -15.20 27.93
CA ASN A 171 36.92 -16.31 28.59
C ASN A 171 38.10 -15.90 29.48
N SER A 172 38.43 -14.59 29.55
CA SER A 172 39.49 -14.10 30.45
C SER A 172 39.13 -14.32 31.94
N LYS A 173 40.14 -14.36 32.81
CA LYS A 173 39.94 -14.48 34.28
C LYS A 173 39.06 -13.34 34.79
N GLU A 174 39.29 -12.13 34.31
CA GLU A 174 38.55 -10.92 34.64
C GLU A 174 37.10 -11.00 34.15
N SER A 175 36.87 -11.44 32.92
CA SER A 175 35.51 -11.62 32.37
C SER A 175 34.72 -12.71 33.11
N ARG A 176 35.38 -13.78 33.56
CA ARG A 176 34.75 -14.79 34.42
C ARG A 176 34.37 -14.20 35.78
N CYS A 177 35.26 -13.43 36.40
CA CYS A 177 34.99 -12.73 37.66
C CYS A 177 33.84 -11.73 37.51
N LEU A 178 33.80 -10.94 36.42
CA LEU A 178 32.71 -10.00 36.15
C LEU A 178 31.35 -10.71 36.09
N ARG A 179 31.27 -11.89 35.48
CA ARG A 179 30.05 -12.70 35.37
C ARG A 179 29.65 -13.35 36.70
N GLN A 180 30.60 -14.03 37.34
CA GLN A 180 30.31 -14.89 38.48
C GLN A 180 30.23 -14.14 39.81
N ASN A 181 31.14 -13.17 40.01
CA ASN A 181 31.34 -12.48 41.29
C ASN A 181 30.71 -11.09 41.29
N HIS A 182 30.85 -10.34 40.19
CA HIS A 182 30.21 -9.02 40.04
C HIS A 182 28.77 -9.10 39.50
N LYS A 183 28.30 -10.29 39.11
CA LYS A 183 26.94 -10.55 38.58
C LYS A 183 26.57 -9.63 37.41
N VAL A 184 27.55 -9.27 36.58
CA VAL A 184 27.35 -8.39 35.43
C VAL A 184 26.57 -9.12 34.34
N ILE A 185 25.46 -8.54 33.89
CA ILE A 185 24.61 -9.12 32.84
C ILE A 185 24.37 -8.09 31.71
N THR A 186 24.21 -6.82 32.06
CA THR A 186 23.80 -5.76 31.14
C THR A 186 24.92 -4.76 30.83
N VAL A 187 24.72 -3.95 29.80
CA VAL A 187 25.57 -2.80 29.49
C VAL A 187 25.60 -1.79 30.65
N GLY A 188 24.47 -1.59 31.34
CA GLY A 188 24.39 -0.75 32.54
C GLY A 188 25.24 -1.26 33.70
N ASP A 189 25.29 -2.58 33.91
CA ASP A 189 26.12 -3.19 34.96
C ASP A 189 27.62 -2.98 34.69
N ILE A 190 28.03 -3.12 33.42
CA ILE A 190 29.41 -2.83 32.99
C ILE A 190 29.71 -1.35 33.16
N GLU A 191 28.81 -0.45 32.74
CA GLU A 191 28.96 1.00 32.91
C GLU A 191 29.16 1.34 34.39
N ALA A 192 28.40 0.71 35.29
CA ALA A 192 28.58 0.85 36.73
C ALA A 192 29.96 0.37 37.20
N GLN A 193 30.52 -0.72 36.66
CA GLN A 193 31.89 -1.14 36.97
C GLN A 193 32.94 -0.16 36.43
N VAL A 194 32.74 0.42 35.25
CA VAL A 194 33.66 1.42 34.69
C VAL A 194 33.66 2.69 35.54
N ASN A 195 32.49 3.14 35.99
CA ASN A 195 32.37 4.33 36.84
C ASN A 195 33.10 4.17 38.19
N LYS A 196 33.32 2.94 38.69
CA LYS A 196 34.14 2.69 39.88
C LYS A 196 35.61 3.11 39.72
N THR A 197 36.12 3.21 38.49
CA THR A 197 37.47 3.75 38.23
C THR A 197 37.57 5.25 38.54
N ARG A 198 36.44 5.97 38.56
CA ARG A 198 36.36 7.40 38.90
C ARG A 198 36.29 7.64 40.42
N THR A 199 36.32 6.59 41.24
CA THR A 199 36.31 6.72 42.70
C THR A 199 37.58 7.45 43.17
N PRO A 200 37.48 8.44 44.08
CA PRO A 200 38.65 9.10 44.63
C PRO A 200 39.69 8.09 45.15
N ARG A 201 40.98 8.38 44.92
CA ARG A 201 42.12 7.52 45.28
C ARG A 201 42.16 6.15 44.60
N HIS A 202 41.39 5.95 43.52
CA HIS A 202 41.53 4.76 42.69
C HIS A 202 42.91 4.74 42.01
N GLY A 203 43.56 3.58 42.04
CA GLY A 203 44.82 3.33 41.33
C GLY A 203 44.82 1.95 40.69
N CYS A 204 45.46 1.83 39.53
CA CYS A 204 45.56 0.60 38.74
C CYS A 204 46.54 -0.43 39.36
N ARG A 205 46.29 -0.84 40.62
CA ARG A 205 47.14 -1.75 41.39
C ARG A 205 46.31 -2.72 42.24
N ARG A 206 46.87 -3.91 42.53
CA ARG A 206 46.21 -4.99 43.29
C ARG A 206 45.66 -4.52 44.65
N ASN A 207 46.45 -3.75 45.38
CA ASN A 207 46.14 -3.30 46.74
C ASN A 207 45.50 -1.90 46.78
N CYS A 208 44.79 -1.49 45.72
CA CYS A 208 44.08 -0.22 45.69
C CYS A 208 43.11 -0.07 46.88
N ARG A 209 43.28 0.98 47.69
CA ARG A 209 42.46 1.26 48.89
C ARG A 209 41.31 2.23 48.63
N CYS A 210 40.86 2.34 47.37
CA CYS A 210 39.64 3.10 47.10
C CYS A 210 38.43 2.28 47.56
N THR A 211 37.38 2.97 48.00
CA THR A 211 36.16 2.37 48.55
C THR A 211 35.53 1.34 47.60
N ALA A 212 35.57 1.60 46.29
CA ALA A 212 35.05 0.67 45.29
C ALA A 212 35.87 -0.63 45.13
N CYS A 213 37.20 -0.56 45.24
CA CYS A 213 38.04 -1.76 45.20
C CYS A 213 37.93 -2.58 46.49
N GLU A 214 37.86 -1.91 47.64
CA GLU A 214 37.65 -2.58 48.94
C GLU A 214 36.30 -3.29 49.00
N ALA A 215 35.22 -2.62 48.57
CA ALA A 215 33.90 -3.22 48.46
C ALA A 215 33.90 -4.43 47.51
N ALA A 216 34.60 -4.35 46.37
CA ALA A 216 34.69 -5.47 45.43
C ALA A 216 35.46 -6.69 46.00
N ARG A 217 36.49 -6.48 46.83
CA ARG A 217 37.17 -7.61 47.50
C ARG A 217 36.28 -8.24 48.57
N THR A 218 35.65 -7.41 49.39
CA THR A 218 34.91 -7.86 50.58
C THR A 218 33.53 -8.41 50.25
N LYS A 219 32.76 -7.72 49.41
CA LYS A 219 31.37 -8.09 49.08
C LYS A 219 31.26 -9.00 47.85
N ASN A 220 32.14 -8.83 46.86
CA ASN A 220 32.10 -9.61 45.62
C ASN A 220 33.17 -10.70 45.57
N HIS A 221 34.05 -10.84 46.57
CA HIS A 221 35.16 -11.80 46.56
C HIS A 221 36.04 -11.68 45.30
N CYS A 222 36.28 -10.45 44.83
CA CYS A 222 37.14 -10.19 43.67
C CYS A 222 38.60 -9.98 44.09
N GLU A 223 39.51 -10.85 43.67
CA GLU A 223 40.95 -10.76 44.02
C GLU A 223 41.65 -9.51 43.45
N ALA A 224 41.26 -9.07 42.25
CA ALA A 224 41.89 -7.98 41.52
C ALA A 224 40.86 -7.03 40.88
N PRO A 225 40.16 -6.20 41.68
CA PRO A 225 39.08 -5.34 41.20
C PRO A 225 39.51 -4.37 40.10
N TYR A 226 40.73 -3.82 40.18
CA TYR A 226 41.25 -2.89 39.17
C TYR A 226 41.32 -3.50 37.76
N ARG A 227 41.67 -4.80 37.65
CA ARG A 227 41.68 -5.50 36.34
C ARG A 227 40.27 -5.74 35.83
N CYS A 228 39.34 -6.06 36.72
CA CYS A 228 37.93 -6.22 36.35
C CYS A 228 37.33 -4.91 35.85
N PHE A 229 37.64 -3.78 36.50
CA PHE A 229 37.17 -2.46 36.06
C PHE A 229 37.82 -2.02 34.73
N ALA A 230 39.11 -2.30 34.55
CA ALA A 230 39.80 -2.07 33.27
C ALA A 230 39.20 -2.93 32.15
N LYS A 231 38.96 -4.23 32.40
CA LYS A 231 38.31 -5.14 31.45
C LYS A 231 36.88 -4.69 31.14
N ALA A 232 36.13 -4.17 32.12
CA ALA A 232 34.81 -3.59 31.88
C ALA A 232 34.85 -2.42 30.89
N LYS A 233 35.88 -1.55 30.97
CA LYS A 233 36.08 -0.44 30.02
C LYS A 233 36.38 -0.96 28.60
N GLU A 234 37.25 -1.95 28.48
CA GLU A 234 37.57 -2.62 27.21
C GLU A 234 36.30 -3.24 26.57
N LEU A 235 35.44 -3.87 27.39
CA LEU A 235 34.18 -4.44 26.91
C LEU A 235 33.22 -3.36 26.36
N LEU A 236 33.07 -2.20 27.02
CA LEU A 236 32.24 -1.12 26.47
C LEU A 236 32.79 -0.55 25.16
N GLN A 237 34.11 -0.47 25.04
CA GLN A 237 34.75 0.04 23.82
C GLN A 237 34.54 -0.87 22.61
N THR A 238 34.13 -2.14 22.83
CA THR A 238 33.77 -3.05 21.73
C THR A 238 32.37 -2.83 21.17
N LEU A 239 31.52 -2.08 21.88
CA LEU A 239 30.19 -1.74 21.42
C LEU A 239 30.27 -0.66 20.33
N PRO A 240 29.47 -0.76 19.25
CA PRO A 240 29.35 0.33 18.28
C PRO A 240 28.92 1.63 18.96
N LYS A 241 29.26 2.78 18.36
CA LYS A 241 28.95 4.11 18.93
C LYS A 241 27.49 4.24 19.39
N LYS A 242 26.53 3.75 18.58
CA LYS A 242 25.08 3.76 18.86
C LYS A 242 24.68 3.03 20.16
N TRP A 243 25.49 2.09 20.62
CA TRP A 243 25.23 1.23 21.78
C TRP A 243 26.21 1.45 22.92
N ASN A 244 27.13 2.41 22.80
CA ASN A 244 28.13 2.70 23.83
C ASN A 244 27.63 3.84 24.74
N PRO A 245 27.33 3.58 26.03
CA PRO A 245 26.79 4.59 26.93
C PRO A 245 27.81 5.69 27.28
N LEU A 246 29.11 5.47 27.07
CA LEU A 246 30.15 6.43 27.43
C LEU A 246 30.16 7.68 26.55
N ILE A 247 29.65 7.58 25.31
CA ILE A 247 29.53 8.71 24.37
C ILE A 247 28.59 9.79 24.93
N PHE A 248 27.65 9.42 25.80
CA PHE A 248 26.74 10.38 26.45
C PHE A 248 27.34 11.03 27.71
N THR A 249 28.58 10.70 28.09
CA THR A 249 29.16 11.10 29.39
C THR A 249 30.55 11.73 29.32
N GLN A 250 31.14 11.86 28.14
CA GLN A 250 32.39 12.60 27.95
C GLN A 250 32.10 13.76 26.99
N GLY A 251 32.29 14.98 27.49
CA GLY A 251 32.11 16.21 26.73
C GLY A 251 32.99 16.22 25.49
N GLU A 252 32.37 15.92 24.37
CA GLU A 252 32.49 16.57 23.07
C GLU A 252 31.30 16.03 22.29
N THR A 253 30.38 16.91 21.95
CA THR A 253 29.23 16.56 21.13
C THR A 253 29.74 16.00 19.82
N SER A 254 29.57 14.70 19.62
CA SER A 254 29.75 14.11 18.30
C SER A 254 28.77 14.81 17.36
N ASN A 255 29.28 15.69 16.50
CA ASN A 255 28.56 16.35 15.41
C ASN A 255 27.91 15.37 14.41
N ALA A 256 28.06 14.05 14.62
CA ALA A 256 27.48 12.99 13.80
C ALA A 256 26.13 12.43 14.31
N ILE A 257 25.59 12.91 15.44
CA ILE A 257 24.27 12.48 15.93
C ILE A 257 23.46 13.72 16.32
N PRO A 258 22.23 13.92 15.79
CA PRO A 258 21.36 15.00 16.24
C PRO A 258 21.10 14.86 17.74
N GLN A 259 21.58 15.82 18.52
CA GLN A 259 21.20 15.95 19.92
C GLN A 259 19.68 16.11 20.00
N THR A 260 19.02 15.28 20.80
CA THR A 260 17.59 15.44 21.10
C THR A 260 17.31 16.49 22.18
N ALA A 261 18.35 17.09 22.76
CA ALA A 261 18.25 18.25 23.63
C ALA A 261 18.67 19.48 22.81
N TRP A 262 17.67 20.16 22.26
CA TRP A 262 17.85 21.41 21.52
C TRP A 262 18.29 22.51 22.49
N ASN A 263 19.42 23.14 22.19
CA ASN A 263 19.79 24.43 22.76
C ASN A 263 19.58 25.45 21.64
N PRO A 264 18.57 26.35 21.70
CA PRO A 264 18.42 27.40 20.71
C PRO A 264 19.68 28.25 20.69
N GLN A 265 20.50 28.13 19.66
CA GLN A 265 21.15 29.33 19.18
C GLN A 265 20.14 30.01 18.23
N PRO A 266 19.76 31.28 18.48
CA PRO A 266 18.95 32.01 17.52
C PRO A 266 19.70 32.01 16.18
N ALA A 267 19.02 31.55 15.13
CA ALA A 267 19.53 31.72 13.78
C ALA A 267 19.46 33.22 13.46
N ASP A 268 20.57 33.85 13.11
CA ASP A 268 20.60 35.27 12.77
C ASP A 268 19.80 35.60 11.49
N THR A 269 19.52 34.59 10.66
CA THR A 269 18.79 34.73 9.39
C THR A 269 17.55 33.83 9.34
N LYS A 270 16.40 34.43 9.07
CA LYS A 270 15.12 33.74 8.81
C LYS A 270 14.79 33.84 7.31
N VAL A 271 14.60 32.69 6.67
CA VAL A 271 14.22 32.56 5.26
C VAL A 271 12.76 32.14 5.15
N GLU A 272 12.00 32.81 4.30
CA GLU A 272 10.62 32.48 3.95
C GLU A 272 10.53 32.07 2.49
N VAL A 273 9.79 31.01 2.19
CA VAL A 273 9.68 30.44 0.84
C VAL A 273 8.30 29.87 0.60
N TYR A 274 7.79 30.03 -0.62
CA TYR A 274 6.55 29.45 -1.11
C TYR A 274 6.85 28.29 -2.05
N THR A 275 6.10 27.20 -1.89
CA THR A 275 6.30 25.98 -2.68
C THR A 275 4.98 25.43 -3.18
N ASP A 276 4.97 24.97 -4.42
CA ASP A 276 3.79 24.40 -5.05
C ASP A 276 4.14 23.23 -5.98
N GLY A 277 3.14 22.41 -6.32
CA GLY A 277 3.19 21.34 -7.31
C GLY A 277 2.16 21.55 -8.41
N SER A 278 2.51 21.15 -9.64
CA SER A 278 1.56 21.13 -10.76
C SER A 278 1.64 19.81 -11.51
N CYS A 279 0.56 19.40 -12.16
CA CYS A 279 0.56 18.22 -13.03
C CYS A 279 -0.44 18.35 -14.18
N GLN A 280 0.08 18.40 -15.41
CA GLN A 280 -0.73 18.28 -16.62
C GLN A 280 -1.20 16.84 -16.80
N HIS A 281 -2.41 16.66 -17.34
CA HIS A 281 -3.04 15.35 -17.60
C HIS A 281 -2.98 14.35 -16.42
N ASN A 282 -3.10 14.84 -15.18
CA ASN A 282 -2.93 14.02 -13.98
C ASN A 282 -3.79 12.73 -14.00
N GLY A 283 -3.15 11.58 -13.83
CA GLY A 283 -3.78 10.26 -13.85
C GLY A 283 -3.81 9.56 -15.22
N SER A 284 -3.37 10.24 -16.29
CA SER A 284 -3.11 9.63 -17.60
C SER A 284 -1.67 9.11 -17.69
N ASP A 285 -1.37 8.36 -18.75
CA ASP A 285 0.01 7.95 -19.06
C ASP A 285 0.81 9.09 -19.72
N GLU A 286 0.16 10.20 -20.05
CA GLU A 286 0.74 11.43 -20.62
C GLU A 286 0.96 12.51 -19.54
N ALA A 287 0.82 12.13 -18.26
CA ALA A 287 0.94 13.05 -17.14
C ALA A 287 2.35 13.66 -17.05
N ARG A 288 2.41 14.97 -16.79
CA ARG A 288 3.67 15.74 -16.67
C ARG A 288 3.61 16.58 -15.41
N ALA A 289 4.48 16.31 -14.45
CA ALA A 289 4.50 17.01 -13.17
C ALA A 289 5.62 18.04 -13.09
N GLY A 290 5.37 19.15 -12.38
CA GLY A 290 6.32 20.20 -12.09
C GLY A 290 6.30 20.60 -10.61
N ALA A 291 7.41 21.19 -10.16
CA ALA A 291 7.58 21.73 -8.81
C ALA A 291 8.02 23.20 -8.89
N GLY A 292 7.42 24.06 -8.08
CA GLY A 292 7.72 25.48 -8.00
C GLY A 292 8.26 25.85 -6.62
N VAL A 293 9.33 26.64 -6.59
CA VAL A 293 9.92 27.21 -5.36
C VAL A 293 10.13 28.70 -5.58
N TYR A 294 9.52 29.54 -4.74
CA TYR A 294 9.54 30.99 -4.86
C TYR A 294 9.93 31.66 -3.53
N TYR A 295 10.96 32.50 -3.54
CA TYR A 295 11.44 33.27 -2.40
C TYR A 295 11.00 34.73 -2.51
N SER A 296 11.46 35.42 -3.55
CA SER A 296 11.06 36.79 -3.91
C SER A 296 11.32 37.04 -5.39
N ASP A 297 10.80 38.13 -5.95
CA ASP A 297 11.03 38.48 -7.35
C ASP A 297 12.54 38.67 -7.64
N GLY A 298 13.02 38.01 -8.71
CA GLY A 298 14.42 38.05 -9.12
C GLY A 298 15.38 37.19 -8.28
N ASP A 299 14.91 36.49 -7.25
CA ASP A 299 15.78 35.63 -6.43
C ASP A 299 16.34 34.45 -7.26
N ALA A 300 17.66 34.27 -7.22
CA ALA A 300 18.36 33.22 -7.95
C ALA A 300 18.01 31.80 -7.48
N LEU A 301 17.46 31.65 -6.27
CA LEU A 301 16.98 30.38 -5.73
C LEU A 301 15.57 30.02 -6.21
N ASN A 302 14.87 30.91 -6.93
CA ASN A 302 13.59 30.58 -7.54
C ASN A 302 13.76 29.46 -8.57
N LYS A 303 12.96 28.40 -8.45
CA LYS A 303 13.06 27.21 -9.29
C LYS A 303 11.70 26.83 -9.86
N ALA A 304 11.68 26.60 -11.17
CA ALA A 304 10.63 25.88 -11.88
C ALA A 304 11.24 24.55 -12.33
N MET A 305 10.86 23.43 -11.72
CA MET A 305 11.48 22.13 -11.97
C MET A 305 10.51 21.19 -12.67
N ARG A 306 11.01 20.46 -13.67
CA ARG A 306 10.32 19.33 -14.28
C ARG A 306 10.63 18.06 -13.50
N ILE A 307 9.60 17.37 -13.03
CA ILE A 307 9.78 16.12 -12.28
C ILE A 307 10.26 15.01 -13.22
N PRO A 308 11.35 14.29 -12.89
CA PRO A 308 11.84 13.16 -13.67
C PRO A 308 10.84 12.05 -13.88
N GLU A 309 10.86 11.40 -15.04
CA GLU A 309 9.93 10.31 -15.39
C GLU A 309 10.12 9.04 -14.56
N TYR A 310 11.29 8.86 -13.92
CA TYR A 310 11.49 7.76 -12.96
C TYR A 310 10.68 7.96 -11.66
N LEU A 311 10.10 9.15 -11.44
CA LEU A 311 9.17 9.45 -10.37
C LEU A 311 7.72 9.49 -10.86
N PRO A 312 6.74 9.19 -10.00
CA PRO A 312 5.33 9.30 -10.34
C PRO A 312 5.01 10.72 -10.83
N GLN A 313 4.48 10.84 -12.04
CA GLN A 313 4.03 12.12 -12.59
C GLN A 313 2.66 12.49 -12.01
N THR A 314 2.66 13.09 -10.82
CA THR A 314 1.43 13.50 -10.12
C THR A 314 1.62 14.84 -9.46
N ASN A 315 0.51 15.54 -9.18
CA ASN A 315 0.57 16.82 -8.48
C ASN A 315 1.32 16.70 -7.16
N GLN A 316 0.98 15.67 -6.37
CA GLN A 316 1.57 15.41 -5.06
C GLN A 316 3.09 15.18 -5.11
N THR A 317 3.62 14.63 -6.20
CA THR A 317 5.07 14.50 -6.37
C THR A 317 5.71 15.88 -6.46
N GLY A 318 5.15 16.78 -7.25
CA GLY A 318 5.59 18.18 -7.35
C GLY A 318 5.63 18.87 -5.99
N GLU A 319 4.55 18.74 -5.22
CA GLU A 319 4.41 19.30 -3.86
C GLU A 319 5.50 18.81 -2.89
N ILE A 320 5.85 17.52 -2.96
CA ILE A 320 6.85 16.94 -2.05
C ILE A 320 8.26 17.36 -2.47
N ILE A 321 8.52 17.38 -3.79
CA ILE A 321 9.84 17.74 -4.32
C ILE A 321 10.11 19.24 -4.11
N SER A 322 9.13 20.14 -4.30
CA SER A 322 9.33 21.57 -4.05
C SER A 322 9.75 21.86 -2.60
N ILE A 323 9.10 21.22 -1.61
CA ILE A 323 9.51 21.29 -0.20
C ILE A 323 10.91 20.71 0.02
N THR A 324 11.23 19.58 -0.62
CA THR A 324 12.54 18.95 -0.51
C THR A 324 13.65 19.86 -1.04
N THR A 325 13.42 20.47 -2.20
CA THR A 325 14.32 21.42 -2.85
C THR A 325 14.55 22.64 -1.96
N ALA A 326 13.48 23.28 -1.49
CA ALA A 326 13.57 24.43 -0.59
C ALA A 326 14.35 24.11 0.71
N ALA A 327 14.11 22.93 1.30
CA ALA A 327 14.81 22.50 2.50
C ALA A 327 16.29 22.17 2.28
N ALA A 328 16.68 21.81 1.05
CA ALA A 328 18.05 21.48 0.67
C ALA A 328 18.87 22.70 0.24
N ASP A 329 18.24 23.68 -0.43
CA ASP A 329 18.92 24.87 -0.97
C ASP A 329 19.30 25.88 0.11
N VAL A 330 18.46 26.03 1.14
CA VAL A 330 18.69 27.00 2.23
C VAL A 330 19.73 26.45 3.20
N ASP A 331 20.69 27.30 3.59
CA ASP A 331 21.71 26.96 4.61
C ASP A 331 21.06 26.26 5.83
N PRO A 332 21.58 25.08 6.27
CA PRO A 332 21.01 24.33 7.38
C PRO A 332 21.03 25.09 8.72
N ASN A 333 21.82 26.15 8.85
CA ASN A 333 21.91 27.03 10.02
C ASN A 333 20.93 28.21 9.98
N HIS A 334 20.22 28.44 8.88
CA HIS A 334 19.18 29.48 8.80
C HIS A 334 17.79 28.92 9.13
N SER A 335 17.00 29.66 9.91
CA SER A 335 15.61 29.27 10.18
C SER A 335 14.79 29.35 8.88
N LEU A 336 13.99 28.33 8.60
CA LEU A 336 13.25 28.21 7.35
C LEU A 336 11.75 28.13 7.61
N THR A 337 10.95 28.99 6.95
CA THR A 337 9.50 28.88 6.92
C THR A 337 9.04 28.59 5.50
N ILE A 338 8.42 27.42 5.29
CA ILE A 338 7.88 26.99 4.00
C ILE A 338 6.36 27.12 4.00
N TYR A 339 5.83 27.88 3.06
CA TYR A 339 4.41 28.05 2.79
C TYR A 339 4.01 27.14 1.62
N SER A 340 3.00 26.28 1.81
CA SER A 340 2.49 25.37 0.78
C SER A 340 0.98 25.20 0.95
N ASP A 341 0.26 25.03 -0.15
CA ASP A 341 -1.17 24.76 -0.12
C ASP A 341 -1.51 23.25 -0.03
N SER A 342 -0.51 22.37 -0.22
CA SER A 342 -0.65 20.93 -0.07
C SER A 342 -0.71 20.50 1.39
N LYS A 343 -1.93 20.58 1.94
CA LYS A 343 -2.26 20.05 3.25
C LYS A 343 -1.88 18.58 3.42
N THR A 344 -2.00 17.78 2.36
CA THR A 344 -1.65 16.35 2.38
C THR A 344 -0.16 16.15 2.61
N THR A 345 0.69 16.93 1.93
CA THR A 345 2.14 16.88 2.11
C THR A 345 2.53 17.36 3.51
N ILE A 346 2.00 18.49 3.96
CA ILE A 346 2.27 19.05 5.29
C ILE A 346 1.86 18.07 6.39
N ASP A 347 0.63 17.53 6.35
CA ASP A 347 0.14 16.54 7.31
C ASP A 347 1.00 15.27 7.25
N GLY A 348 1.50 14.90 6.06
CA GLY A 348 2.42 13.79 5.84
C GLY A 348 3.77 13.95 6.54
N LEU A 349 4.36 15.13 6.46
CA LEU A 349 5.65 15.49 7.06
C LEU A 349 5.55 15.78 8.56
N THR A 350 4.35 16.09 9.06
CA THR A 350 4.11 16.47 10.47
C THR A 350 3.28 15.43 11.23
N ARG A 351 1.95 15.47 11.11
CA ARG A 351 0.97 14.71 11.90
C ARG A 351 1.06 13.20 11.65
N ASN A 352 1.21 12.81 10.40
CA ASN A 352 1.22 11.42 9.97
C ASN A 352 2.63 10.81 9.96
N ARG A 353 3.68 11.63 10.00
CA ARG A 353 5.08 11.23 9.87
C ARG A 353 5.42 10.04 10.76
N GLN A 354 5.24 10.18 12.08
CA GLN A 354 5.60 9.12 13.02
C GLN A 354 4.87 7.81 12.71
N ARG A 355 3.57 7.89 12.41
CA ARG A 355 2.78 6.71 12.04
C ARG A 355 3.26 6.08 10.74
N TRP A 356 3.70 6.86 9.75
CA TRP A 356 4.20 6.33 8.48
C TRP A 356 5.58 5.70 8.63
N GLU A 357 6.49 6.33 9.37
CA GLU A 357 7.80 5.76 9.72
C GLU A 357 7.66 4.46 10.50
N ASP A 358 6.80 4.45 11.52
CA ASP A 358 6.47 3.25 12.30
C ASP A 358 5.93 2.11 11.43
N ASN A 359 5.22 2.42 10.34
CA ASN A 359 4.69 1.41 9.42
C ASN A 359 5.63 1.11 8.24
N GLY A 360 6.84 1.68 8.23
CA GLY A 360 7.79 1.55 7.13
C GLY A 360 7.26 2.07 5.80
N PHE A 361 6.35 3.05 5.84
CA PHE A 361 5.63 3.62 4.69
C PHE A 361 4.82 2.61 3.86
N ALA A 362 4.48 1.45 4.43
CA ALA A 362 3.71 0.43 3.73
C ALA A 362 2.33 0.97 3.27
N GLY A 363 2.15 1.08 1.95
CA GLY A 363 0.92 1.55 1.32
C GLY A 363 0.71 3.06 1.35
N VAL A 364 1.77 3.82 1.64
CA VAL A 364 1.79 5.28 1.51
C VAL A 364 2.21 5.61 0.07
N ALA A 365 1.44 6.45 -0.62
CA ALA A 365 1.83 6.97 -1.93
C ALA A 365 3.03 7.92 -1.80
N ASN A 366 3.89 7.99 -2.82
CA ASN A 366 5.10 8.83 -2.81
C ASN A 366 6.00 8.59 -1.58
N ALA A 367 6.05 7.35 -1.10
CA ALA A 367 6.80 6.97 0.08
C ALA A 367 8.32 7.23 -0.06
N LYS A 368 8.88 7.12 -1.27
CA LYS A 368 10.31 7.35 -1.49
C LYS A 368 10.62 8.83 -1.30
N GLU A 369 9.84 9.68 -1.93
CA GLU A 369 9.93 11.13 -1.93
C GLU A 369 9.75 11.68 -0.52
N LEU A 370 8.68 11.28 0.18
CA LEU A 370 8.43 11.67 1.58
C LEU A 370 9.59 11.28 2.51
N ARG A 371 10.15 10.08 2.35
CA ARG A 371 11.30 9.63 3.16
C ARG A 371 12.52 10.49 2.91
N THR A 372 12.77 10.88 1.65
CA THR A 372 13.83 11.81 1.31
C THR A 372 13.58 13.17 1.95
N THR A 373 12.39 13.75 1.80
CA THR A 373 12.04 15.04 2.42
C THR A 373 12.23 15.04 3.93
N ILE A 374 11.77 13.99 4.62
CA ILE A 374 11.95 13.83 6.07
C ILE A 374 13.44 13.78 6.42
N ALA A 375 14.25 13.06 5.64
CA ALA A 375 15.69 13.00 5.86
C ALA A 375 16.35 14.36 5.62
N THR A 376 16.00 15.09 4.56
CA THR A 376 16.50 16.44 4.27
C THR A 376 16.16 17.40 5.40
N LEU A 377 14.91 17.41 5.89
CA LEU A 377 14.49 18.22 7.03
C LEU A 377 15.28 17.88 8.30
N ARG A 378 15.59 16.60 8.54
CA ARG A 378 16.41 16.15 9.68
C ARG A 378 17.89 16.54 9.60
N ARG A 379 18.41 16.86 8.42
CA ARG A 379 19.80 17.31 8.25
C ARG A 379 20.00 18.75 8.71
N ARG A 380 18.93 19.54 8.83
CA ARG A 380 19.01 20.95 9.21
C ARG A 380 19.31 21.10 10.70
N ASN A 381 20.14 22.07 11.05
CA ASN A 381 20.53 22.36 12.45
C ASN A 381 19.51 23.24 13.16
N THR A 382 18.69 23.95 12.39
CA THR A 382 17.67 24.88 12.88
C THR A 382 16.25 24.43 12.53
N PRO A 383 15.21 24.90 13.25
CA PRO A 383 13.84 24.51 12.99
C PRO A 383 13.36 24.93 11.60
N THR A 384 12.66 24.01 10.94
CA THR A 384 11.85 24.30 9.74
C THR A 384 10.38 24.34 10.11
N THR A 385 9.71 25.45 9.81
CA THR A 385 8.28 25.64 10.02
C THR A 385 7.54 25.40 8.70
N LEU A 386 6.58 24.47 8.69
CA LEU A 386 5.67 24.27 7.56
C LEU A 386 4.34 24.97 7.84
N LYS A 387 3.96 25.93 7.00
CA LYS A 387 2.69 26.66 7.09
C LYS A 387 1.80 26.31 5.91
N TRP A 388 0.59 25.88 6.24
CA TRP A 388 -0.44 25.67 5.23
C TRP A 388 -1.06 27.00 4.83
N VAL A 389 -1.14 27.27 3.54
CA VAL A 389 -1.87 28.41 2.95
C VAL A 389 -3.02 27.90 2.09
N LYS A 390 -4.02 28.73 1.83
CA LYS A 390 -5.14 28.34 0.96
C LYS A 390 -4.73 28.55 -0.50
N GLY A 391 -4.76 27.49 -1.31
CA GLY A 391 -4.53 27.58 -2.75
C GLY A 391 -5.56 28.50 -3.44
N HIS A 392 -5.13 29.20 -4.48
CA HIS A 392 -5.92 30.16 -5.27
C HIS A 392 -6.65 31.21 -4.41
N SER A 393 -6.00 31.70 -3.35
CA SER A 393 -6.55 32.72 -2.46
C SER A 393 -6.11 34.14 -2.79
N GLY A 394 -5.33 34.34 -3.85
CA GLY A 394 -4.74 35.63 -4.22
C GLY A 394 -3.51 36.00 -3.40
N LEU A 395 -2.85 35.01 -2.78
CA LEU A 395 -1.62 35.21 -2.03
C LEU A 395 -0.45 35.20 -3.03
N GLU A 396 0.13 36.38 -3.28
CA GLU A 396 1.11 36.59 -4.35
C GLU A 396 2.24 35.55 -4.37
N GLY A 397 2.87 35.26 -3.22
CA GLY A 397 3.96 34.28 -3.16
C GLY A 397 3.52 32.86 -3.54
N ASN A 398 2.29 32.45 -3.18
CA ASN A 398 1.75 31.15 -3.57
C ASN A 398 1.41 31.13 -5.07
N ASP A 399 0.81 32.21 -5.59
CA ASP A 399 0.45 32.29 -7.01
C ASP A 399 1.71 32.31 -7.91
N LYS A 400 2.82 32.90 -7.43
CA LYS A 400 4.14 32.84 -8.10
C LYS A 400 4.72 31.43 -8.04
N ALA A 401 4.57 30.71 -6.93
CA ALA A 401 4.99 29.31 -6.81
C ALA A 401 4.18 28.39 -7.74
N ASP A 402 2.86 28.57 -7.86
CA ASP A 402 1.98 27.85 -8.82
C ASP A 402 2.44 28.11 -10.27
N ALA A 403 2.71 29.36 -10.62
CA ALA A 403 3.21 29.72 -11.94
C ALA A 403 4.55 29.05 -12.26
N LEU A 404 5.47 28.98 -11.29
CA LEU A 404 6.73 28.25 -11.43
C LEU A 404 6.52 26.74 -11.55
N ALA A 405 5.60 26.15 -10.77
CA ALA A 405 5.27 24.74 -10.84
C ALA A 405 4.67 24.36 -12.19
N LYS A 406 3.76 25.19 -12.72
CA LYS A 406 3.18 25.05 -14.06
C LYS A 406 4.26 25.14 -15.14
N LYS A 407 5.13 26.16 -15.09
CA LYS A 407 6.30 26.29 -15.98
C LYS A 407 7.18 25.05 -15.92
N GLY A 408 7.40 24.50 -14.72
CA GLY A 408 8.12 23.25 -14.49
C GLY A 408 7.46 22.05 -15.17
N SER A 409 6.12 21.95 -15.15
CA SER A 409 5.39 20.87 -15.82
C SER A 409 5.45 20.95 -17.35
N GLU A 410 5.57 22.16 -17.89
CA GLU A 410 5.62 22.47 -19.33
C GLU A 410 7.01 22.31 -19.94
N LYS A 411 8.07 22.33 -19.12
CA LYS A 411 9.45 22.08 -19.55
C LYS A 411 9.57 20.74 -20.29
N ALA A 412 10.30 20.76 -21.40
CA ALA A 412 10.64 19.58 -22.18
C ALA A 412 11.72 18.73 -21.48
N GLU A 413 12.76 19.36 -20.97
CA GLU A 413 13.86 18.70 -20.26
C GLU A 413 13.51 18.44 -18.80
N GLN A 414 13.96 17.29 -18.29
CA GLN A 414 13.75 16.87 -16.90
C GLN A 414 14.84 17.46 -16.01
N ASP A 415 14.47 17.97 -14.83
CA ASP A 415 15.43 18.46 -13.84
C ASP A 415 15.91 17.31 -12.94
N GLU A 416 17.16 17.34 -12.47
CA GLU A 416 17.65 16.31 -11.54
C GLU A 416 17.06 16.48 -10.13
N VAL A 417 16.77 15.35 -9.48
CA VAL A 417 16.26 15.31 -8.11
C VAL A 417 17.07 14.29 -7.31
N ASP A 418 17.82 14.77 -6.30
CA ASP A 418 18.54 13.86 -5.40
C ASP A 418 17.59 13.24 -4.38
N LEU A 419 17.46 11.91 -4.45
CA LEU A 419 16.66 11.11 -3.52
C LEU A 419 17.51 10.26 -2.57
N LEU A 420 18.81 10.51 -2.47
CA LEU A 420 19.72 9.77 -1.60
C LEU A 420 19.50 10.13 -0.13
N ILE A 421 19.15 9.10 0.66
CA ILE A 421 18.99 9.22 2.11
C ILE A 421 20.27 8.72 2.78
N PRO A 422 20.96 9.53 3.60
CA PRO A 422 22.14 9.11 4.31
C PRO A 422 21.78 7.98 5.28
N PRO A 423 22.61 6.92 5.40
CA PRO A 423 22.29 5.77 6.25
C PRO A 423 21.97 6.12 7.71
N ASN A 424 22.60 7.15 8.28
CA ASN A 424 22.36 7.63 9.64
C ASN A 424 21.01 8.34 9.84
N LEU A 425 20.34 8.75 8.76
CA LEU A 425 19.01 9.38 8.78
C LEU A 425 17.93 8.45 8.20
N CYS A 426 18.34 7.27 7.73
CA CYS A 426 17.46 6.27 7.14
C CYS A 426 16.89 5.35 8.21
N VAL A 427 15.62 5.55 8.58
CA VAL A 427 14.87 4.48 9.27
C VAL A 427 14.51 3.42 8.23
N THR A 428 14.93 2.18 8.48
CA THR A 428 14.68 1.05 7.58
C THR A 428 13.60 0.11 8.14
N GLY A 429 12.77 -0.43 7.25
CA GLY A 429 11.73 -1.37 7.62
C GLY A 429 10.54 -0.75 8.37
N ALA A 430 9.69 -1.60 8.92
CA ALA A 430 8.53 -1.20 9.72
C ALA A 430 8.74 -1.58 11.19
N LYS A 431 8.34 -0.71 12.11
CA LYS A 431 8.47 -0.91 13.55
C LYS A 431 7.53 -2.01 14.01
N LEU A 432 8.10 -3.11 14.45
CA LEU A 432 7.32 -4.29 14.81
C LEU A 432 6.39 -4.02 16.02
N ASN A 433 6.84 -3.25 17.01
CA ASN A 433 6.06 -2.98 18.22
C ASN A 433 4.75 -2.22 17.96
N SER A 434 4.66 -1.42 16.89
CA SER A 434 3.43 -0.72 16.47
C SER A 434 2.71 -1.41 15.31
N MET A 435 3.21 -2.58 14.88
CA MET A 435 2.61 -3.38 13.83
C MET A 435 1.23 -3.88 14.27
N THR A 436 0.31 -3.98 13.32
CA THR A 436 -0.94 -4.71 13.54
C THR A 436 -1.00 -5.83 12.52
N GLN A 437 -1.74 -6.89 12.80
CA GLN A 437 -1.90 -8.01 11.88
C GLN A 437 -2.39 -7.58 10.48
N THR A 438 -3.29 -6.59 10.41
CA THR A 438 -3.78 -6.03 9.14
C THR A 438 -2.68 -5.29 8.38
N ARG A 439 -1.81 -4.56 9.09
CA ARG A 439 -0.66 -3.87 8.49
C ARG A 439 0.40 -4.87 8.03
N ALA A 440 0.76 -5.83 8.87
CA ALA A 440 1.68 -6.91 8.51
C ALA A 440 1.22 -7.63 7.24
N TYR A 441 -0.07 -7.97 7.16
CA TYR A 441 -0.66 -8.56 5.95
C TYR A 441 -0.46 -7.68 4.71
N LYS A 442 -0.76 -6.38 4.78
CA LYS A 442 -0.58 -5.45 3.66
C LYS A 442 0.91 -5.35 3.25
N THR A 443 1.82 -5.23 4.20
CA THR A 443 3.27 -5.16 3.93
C THR A 443 3.77 -6.46 3.29
N ILE A 444 3.35 -7.62 3.80
CA ILE A 444 3.71 -8.93 3.24
C ILE A 444 3.18 -9.07 1.81
N ARG A 445 1.94 -8.62 1.55
CA ARG A 445 1.37 -8.61 0.19
C ARG A 445 2.17 -7.72 -0.74
N GLN A 446 2.59 -6.53 -0.31
CA GLN A 446 3.44 -5.64 -1.10
C GLN A 446 4.78 -6.29 -1.43
N ILE A 447 5.45 -6.91 -0.45
CA ILE A 447 6.71 -7.65 -0.66
C ILE A 447 6.52 -8.82 -1.63
N LYS A 448 5.41 -9.57 -1.50
CA LYS A 448 5.09 -10.67 -2.43
C LYS A 448 4.89 -10.16 -3.84
N MET A 449 4.15 -9.06 -4.00
CA MET A 449 3.85 -8.46 -5.30
C MET A 449 5.08 -7.83 -5.95
N SER A 450 6.04 -7.31 -5.19
CA SER A 450 7.26 -6.72 -5.75
C SER A 450 8.20 -7.76 -6.37
N LYS A 451 7.97 -9.06 -6.17
CA LYS A 451 8.79 -10.12 -6.76
C LYS A 451 8.49 -10.28 -8.24
N ASN A 452 9.54 -10.41 -9.06
CA ASN A 452 9.44 -10.62 -10.51
C ASN A 452 8.53 -11.81 -10.88
N GLN A 453 8.57 -12.91 -10.12
CA GLN A 453 7.70 -14.06 -10.36
C GLN A 453 6.21 -13.71 -10.21
N TYR A 454 5.86 -12.88 -9.24
CA TYR A 454 4.48 -12.43 -9.05
C TYR A 454 4.04 -11.51 -10.18
N GLN A 455 4.90 -10.56 -10.55
CA GLN A 455 4.65 -9.64 -11.68
C GLN A 455 4.43 -10.41 -12.99
N LYS A 456 5.28 -11.39 -13.29
CA LYS A 456 5.09 -12.29 -14.45
C LYS A 456 3.79 -13.08 -14.40
N ALA A 457 3.35 -13.48 -13.20
CA ALA A 457 2.10 -14.23 -13.06
C ALA A 457 0.86 -13.36 -13.34
N ILE A 458 0.88 -12.07 -12.99
CA ILE A 458 -0.24 -11.16 -13.24
C ILE A 458 -0.20 -10.53 -14.64
N ASP A 459 0.97 -10.41 -15.26
CA ASP A 459 1.13 -9.93 -16.64
C ASP A 459 0.71 -11.00 -17.65
N ARG A 460 -0.59 -11.08 -17.90
CA ARG A 460 -1.19 -12.01 -18.86
C ARG A 460 -1.34 -11.32 -20.21
N ARG A 461 -0.71 -11.88 -21.26
CA ARG A 461 -0.74 -11.33 -22.65
C ARG A 461 -2.12 -10.86 -23.09
N ASN A 462 -3.13 -11.72 -22.96
CA ASN A 462 -4.48 -11.39 -23.46
C ASN A 462 -5.20 -10.34 -22.59
N THR A 463 -4.86 -10.28 -21.30
CA THR A 463 -5.30 -9.17 -20.44
C THR A 463 -4.70 -7.85 -20.91
N ARG A 464 -3.39 -7.82 -21.21
CA ARG A 464 -2.70 -6.64 -21.72
C ARG A 464 -3.26 -6.17 -23.06
N ILE A 465 -3.59 -7.10 -23.97
CA ILE A 465 -4.24 -6.79 -25.24
C ILE A 465 -5.60 -6.11 -24.99
N ASN A 466 -6.46 -6.71 -24.15
CA ASN A 466 -7.78 -6.15 -23.87
C ASN A 466 -7.72 -4.78 -23.17
N THR A 467 -6.82 -4.60 -22.21
CA THR A 467 -6.62 -3.29 -21.57
C THR A 467 -6.07 -2.27 -22.56
N GLY A 468 -5.10 -2.64 -23.41
CA GLY A 468 -4.54 -1.75 -24.43
C GLY A 468 -5.61 -1.29 -25.44
N ARG A 469 -6.46 -2.20 -25.92
CA ARG A 469 -7.60 -1.87 -26.79
C ARG A 469 -8.57 -0.88 -26.13
N ALA A 470 -8.90 -1.11 -24.86
CA ALA A 470 -9.75 -0.20 -24.11
C ALA A 470 -9.11 1.19 -23.96
N LYS A 471 -7.80 1.26 -23.65
CA LYS A 471 -7.06 2.52 -23.54
C LYS A 471 -7.03 3.29 -24.86
N SER A 472 -6.78 2.62 -25.99
CA SER A 472 -6.81 3.24 -27.34
C SER A 472 -8.15 3.89 -27.62
N VAL A 473 -9.26 3.14 -27.45
CA VAL A 473 -10.61 3.67 -27.70
C VAL A 473 -10.95 4.81 -26.73
N VAL A 474 -10.54 4.73 -25.46
CA VAL A 474 -10.74 5.84 -24.52
C VAL A 474 -9.93 7.06 -24.95
N LYS A 475 -8.69 6.90 -25.43
CA LYS A 475 -7.86 7.99 -25.94
C LYS A 475 -8.51 8.68 -27.14
N GLU A 476 -9.01 7.90 -28.10
CA GLU A 476 -9.71 8.40 -29.28
C GLU A 476 -10.94 9.23 -28.91
N ILE A 477 -11.73 8.79 -27.91
CA ILE A 477 -12.96 9.49 -27.50
C ILE A 477 -12.69 10.67 -26.56
N MET A 478 -11.77 10.52 -25.62
CA MET A 478 -11.56 11.47 -24.51
C MET A 478 -10.35 12.39 -24.70
N GLY A 479 -9.56 12.20 -25.77
CA GLY A 479 -8.36 12.96 -26.09
C GLY A 479 -7.15 12.67 -25.19
N SER A 480 -7.24 11.73 -24.24
CA SER A 480 -6.13 11.35 -23.37
C SER A 480 -6.22 9.87 -22.96
N GLU A 481 -5.05 9.22 -22.89
CA GLU A 481 -4.99 7.79 -22.59
C GLU A 481 -5.05 7.52 -21.07
N PRO A 482 -6.03 6.76 -20.56
CA PRO A 482 -6.15 6.52 -19.13
C PRO A 482 -5.09 5.55 -18.64
N SER A 483 -4.55 5.76 -17.44
CA SER A 483 -3.67 4.77 -16.82
C SER A 483 -4.40 3.43 -16.55
N ASN A 484 -3.64 2.33 -16.54
CA ASN A 484 -4.18 1.00 -16.21
C ASN A 484 -4.96 0.99 -14.88
N LYS A 485 -4.47 1.73 -13.88
CA LYS A 485 -5.11 1.86 -12.56
C LYS A 485 -6.51 2.46 -12.67
N ILE A 486 -6.68 3.51 -13.46
CA ILE A 486 -7.99 4.15 -13.67
C ILE A 486 -8.92 3.18 -14.40
N LEU A 487 -8.44 2.56 -15.48
CA LEU A 487 -9.21 1.59 -16.25
C LEU A 487 -9.71 0.44 -15.37
N TRP A 488 -8.84 -0.18 -14.58
CA TRP A 488 -9.21 -1.29 -13.70
C TRP A 488 -10.22 -0.91 -12.61
N ARG A 489 -10.04 0.26 -11.99
CA ARG A 489 -11.01 0.80 -11.04
C ARG A 489 -12.37 1.04 -11.71
N SER A 490 -12.36 1.50 -12.96
CA SER A 490 -13.59 1.81 -13.71
C SER A 490 -14.44 0.57 -13.99
N LEU A 491 -13.86 -0.62 -14.13
CA LEU A 491 -14.63 -1.88 -14.28
C LEU A 491 -15.54 -2.18 -13.08
N ARG A 492 -15.27 -1.55 -11.93
CA ARG A 492 -16.05 -1.67 -10.70
C ARG A 492 -16.94 -0.47 -10.44
N HIS A 493 -17.15 0.39 -11.44
CA HIS A 493 -17.93 1.62 -11.32
C HIS A 493 -19.25 1.38 -10.58
N LYS A 494 -19.65 2.35 -9.74
CA LYS A 494 -20.82 2.21 -8.86
C LYS A 494 -22.12 2.00 -9.65
N ASP A 495 -22.19 2.53 -10.86
CA ASP A 495 -23.37 2.43 -11.74
C ASP A 495 -23.56 1.01 -12.31
N PHE A 496 -22.48 0.22 -12.45
CA PHE A 496 -22.57 -1.15 -12.96
C PHE A 496 -23.22 -2.11 -11.95
N SER A 497 -24.07 -3.01 -12.43
CA SER A 497 -24.60 -4.09 -11.60
C SER A 497 -23.50 -5.04 -11.12
N ARG A 498 -23.65 -5.68 -9.96
CA ARG A 498 -22.63 -6.62 -9.44
C ARG A 498 -22.35 -7.77 -10.41
N LYS A 499 -23.38 -8.22 -11.12
CA LYS A 499 -23.27 -9.27 -12.15
C LYS A 499 -22.41 -8.77 -13.32
N PHE A 500 -22.68 -7.56 -13.82
CA PHE A 500 -21.88 -6.96 -14.89
C PHE A 500 -20.43 -6.73 -14.48
N ARG A 501 -20.15 -6.22 -13.26
CA ARG A 501 -18.77 -6.04 -12.77
C ARG A 501 -17.97 -7.33 -12.77
N TYR A 502 -18.60 -8.47 -12.44
CA TYR A 502 -17.94 -9.77 -12.55
C TYR A 502 -17.73 -10.16 -14.01
N PHE A 503 -18.76 -9.99 -14.84
CA PHE A 503 -18.70 -10.28 -16.28
C PHE A 503 -17.60 -9.49 -16.98
N ILE A 504 -17.59 -8.17 -16.87
CA ILE A 504 -16.62 -7.34 -17.58
C ILE A 504 -15.18 -7.58 -17.10
N TRP A 505 -14.99 -7.87 -15.80
CA TRP A 505 -13.70 -8.29 -15.26
C TRP A 505 -13.23 -9.63 -15.87
N MET A 506 -14.15 -10.59 -16.01
CA MET A 506 -13.86 -11.85 -16.69
C MET A 506 -13.55 -11.62 -18.17
N VAL A 507 -14.23 -10.71 -18.85
CA VAL A 507 -13.93 -10.33 -20.24
C VAL A 507 -12.53 -9.74 -20.36
N ALA A 508 -12.19 -8.75 -19.54
CA ALA A 508 -10.87 -8.13 -19.53
C ALA A 508 -9.74 -9.16 -19.37
N HIS A 509 -9.97 -10.18 -18.55
CA HIS A 509 -9.02 -11.27 -18.31
C HIS A 509 -9.14 -12.48 -19.24
N GLU A 510 -10.01 -12.42 -20.24
CA GLU A 510 -10.33 -13.54 -21.13
C GLU A 510 -10.65 -14.83 -20.36
N GLY A 511 -11.49 -14.70 -19.33
CA GLY A 511 -11.87 -15.76 -18.42
C GLY A 511 -12.95 -16.70 -18.97
N TYR A 512 -13.68 -16.32 -20.03
CA TYR A 512 -14.85 -17.04 -20.54
C TYR A 512 -14.53 -18.09 -21.61
N LYS A 513 -15.26 -19.22 -21.58
CA LYS A 513 -15.15 -20.34 -22.52
C LYS A 513 -15.83 -20.02 -23.85
N ILE A 514 -15.05 -19.56 -24.82
CA ILE A 514 -15.46 -19.19 -26.18
C ILE A 514 -14.40 -19.65 -27.19
N GLY A 515 -14.76 -19.76 -28.46
CA GLY A 515 -13.81 -19.94 -29.56
C GLY A 515 -12.92 -21.17 -29.41
N ASN A 516 -11.62 -20.97 -29.64
CA ASN A 516 -10.57 -21.99 -29.57
C ASN A 516 -10.54 -22.82 -28.29
N TYR A 517 -11.12 -22.31 -27.19
CA TYR A 517 -11.26 -23.11 -25.97
C TYR A 517 -12.02 -24.42 -26.25
N TRP A 518 -13.09 -24.38 -27.05
CA TRP A 518 -13.95 -25.52 -27.31
C TRP A 518 -13.38 -26.49 -28.35
N GLN A 519 -12.48 -26.04 -29.23
CA GLN A 519 -11.82 -26.89 -30.23
C GLN A 519 -11.05 -28.06 -29.61
N ASN A 520 -10.56 -27.87 -28.39
CA ASN A 520 -9.76 -28.86 -27.68
C ASN A 520 -10.59 -29.70 -26.68
N ILE A 521 -11.92 -29.64 -26.75
CA ILE A 521 -12.81 -30.37 -25.85
C ILE A 521 -13.66 -31.34 -26.68
N THR A 522 -13.37 -32.64 -26.50
CA THR A 522 -14.07 -33.74 -27.15
C THR A 522 -15.60 -33.62 -26.99
N ASN A 523 -16.33 -33.74 -28.10
CA ASN A 523 -17.79 -33.65 -28.21
C ASN A 523 -18.40 -32.25 -28.03
N PHE A 524 -17.58 -31.20 -27.94
CA PHE A 524 -18.04 -29.82 -27.79
C PHE A 524 -17.37 -28.85 -28.76
N GLU A 525 -16.63 -29.35 -29.75
CA GLU A 525 -15.89 -28.59 -30.76
C GLU A 525 -16.81 -27.69 -31.58
N ASN A 526 -18.05 -28.12 -31.80
CA ASN A 526 -19.08 -27.34 -32.48
C ASN A 526 -19.37 -25.98 -31.80
N ARG A 527 -19.07 -25.83 -30.51
CA ARG A 527 -19.20 -24.57 -29.76
C ARG A 527 -18.06 -23.58 -30.00
N ALA A 528 -17.05 -23.93 -30.79
CA ALA A 528 -15.96 -23.02 -31.11
C ALA A 528 -16.39 -21.94 -32.10
N ASN A 529 -17.34 -22.24 -32.98
CA ASN A 529 -17.76 -21.36 -34.05
C ASN A 529 -19.20 -20.90 -33.84
N CYS A 530 -19.51 -19.71 -34.32
CA CYS A 530 -20.88 -19.23 -34.40
C CYS A 530 -21.53 -19.86 -35.64
N HIS A 531 -22.35 -20.90 -35.45
CA HIS A 531 -22.93 -21.65 -36.58
C HIS A 531 -23.64 -20.77 -37.63
N PRO A 532 -24.50 -19.81 -37.26
CA PRO A 532 -25.18 -18.99 -38.26
C PRO A 532 -24.26 -18.01 -38.99
N CYS A 533 -23.16 -17.58 -38.36
CA CYS A 533 -22.22 -16.62 -38.96
C CYS A 533 -21.02 -17.30 -39.64
N GLY A 534 -20.78 -18.59 -39.41
CA GLY A 534 -19.67 -19.34 -39.98
C GLY A 534 -18.27 -18.96 -39.47
N VAL A 535 -18.15 -18.11 -38.45
CA VAL A 535 -16.86 -17.59 -37.95
C VAL A 535 -16.53 -18.10 -36.55
N PRO A 536 -15.23 -18.17 -36.17
CA PRO A 536 -14.82 -18.48 -34.79
C PRO A 536 -15.42 -17.49 -33.78
N GLU A 537 -15.97 -17.99 -32.67
CA GLU A 537 -16.53 -17.12 -31.65
C GLU A 537 -15.43 -16.39 -30.87
N SER A 538 -15.39 -15.06 -31.02
CA SER A 538 -14.64 -14.14 -30.17
C SER A 538 -15.58 -13.30 -29.30
N MET A 539 -15.04 -12.60 -28.29
CA MET A 539 -15.87 -11.70 -27.50
C MET A 539 -16.33 -10.48 -28.31
N ASP A 540 -15.49 -10.02 -29.25
CA ASP A 540 -15.86 -9.04 -30.27
C ASP A 540 -17.06 -9.54 -31.08
N HIS A 541 -16.94 -10.73 -31.67
CA HIS A 541 -18.01 -11.30 -32.46
C HIS A 541 -19.32 -11.35 -31.68
N ILE A 542 -19.30 -11.94 -30.48
CA ILE A 542 -20.50 -12.13 -29.65
C ILE A 542 -21.17 -10.81 -29.30
N LEU A 543 -20.39 -9.79 -28.92
CA LEU A 543 -20.95 -8.56 -28.38
C LEU A 543 -21.25 -7.51 -29.46
N THR A 544 -20.54 -7.51 -30.57
CA THR A 544 -20.53 -6.37 -31.51
C THR A 544 -20.73 -6.75 -32.99
N GLU A 545 -20.56 -8.01 -33.40
CA GLU A 545 -20.58 -8.37 -34.84
C GLU A 545 -21.56 -9.51 -35.19
N CYS A 546 -22.12 -10.21 -34.18
CA CYS A 546 -22.92 -11.41 -34.40
C CYS A 546 -24.24 -11.10 -35.11
N GLN A 547 -24.49 -11.77 -36.25
CA GLN A 547 -25.72 -11.63 -37.03
C GLN A 547 -26.88 -12.51 -36.53
N CYS A 548 -26.64 -13.33 -35.51
CA CYS A 548 -27.72 -14.11 -34.93
C CYS A 548 -28.74 -13.21 -34.21
N PRO A 549 -30.03 -13.60 -34.16
CA PRO A 549 -31.01 -12.92 -33.33
C PRO A 549 -30.49 -12.73 -31.90
N GLY A 550 -30.46 -11.49 -31.42
CA GLY A 550 -29.92 -11.13 -30.12
C GLY A 550 -29.18 -9.80 -30.11
N GLN A 551 -28.03 -9.73 -30.77
CA GLN A 551 -27.11 -8.59 -30.67
C GLN A 551 -27.73 -7.32 -31.26
N GLN A 552 -28.21 -7.38 -32.50
CA GLN A 552 -28.72 -6.21 -33.22
C GLN A 552 -30.00 -5.68 -32.57
N GLN A 553 -30.89 -6.59 -32.16
CA GLN A 553 -32.14 -6.26 -31.47
C GLN A 553 -31.95 -5.66 -30.08
N VAL A 554 -30.73 -5.72 -29.53
CA VAL A 554 -30.36 -5.03 -28.30
C VAL A 554 -29.70 -3.68 -28.60
N TRP A 555 -28.79 -3.61 -29.57
CA TRP A 555 -28.06 -2.37 -29.85
C TRP A 555 -28.88 -1.32 -30.58
N GLU A 556 -29.75 -1.70 -31.53
CA GLU A 556 -30.60 -0.74 -32.23
C GLU A 556 -31.51 0.08 -31.30
N PRO A 557 -32.30 -0.54 -30.41
CA PRO A 557 -33.09 0.27 -29.48
C PRO A 557 -32.22 0.99 -28.45
N THR A 558 -31.00 0.51 -28.16
CA THR A 558 -30.04 1.26 -27.33
C THR A 558 -29.59 2.54 -28.01
N LYS A 559 -29.25 2.47 -29.30
CA LYS A 559 -28.86 3.59 -30.16
C LYS A 559 -29.97 4.63 -30.24
N GLU A 560 -31.19 4.20 -30.54
CA GLU A 560 -32.36 5.08 -30.63
C GLU A 560 -32.57 5.90 -29.36
N ILE A 561 -32.48 5.27 -28.18
CA ILE A 561 -32.68 5.97 -26.92
C ILE A 561 -31.51 6.90 -26.59
N CYS A 562 -30.28 6.51 -26.87
CA CYS A 562 -29.12 7.39 -26.69
C CYS A 562 -29.25 8.66 -27.55
N ILE A 563 -29.66 8.51 -28.82
CA ILE A 563 -29.92 9.64 -29.73
C ILE A 563 -31.08 10.49 -29.21
N LYS A 564 -32.17 9.88 -28.72
CA LYS A 564 -33.30 10.60 -28.10
C LYS A 564 -32.86 11.45 -26.90
N LYS A 565 -31.87 10.99 -26.14
CA LYS A 565 -31.27 11.74 -25.02
C LYS A 565 -30.34 12.89 -25.47
N GLY A 566 -30.03 13.00 -26.76
CA GLY A 566 -29.06 13.95 -27.30
C GLY A 566 -27.61 13.53 -27.11
N ILE A 567 -27.35 12.24 -26.88
CA ILE A 567 -26.00 11.66 -26.79
C ILE A 567 -25.58 11.21 -28.20
N GLU A 568 -24.37 11.60 -28.61
CA GLU A 568 -23.77 11.12 -29.85
C GLU A 568 -23.54 9.60 -29.79
N TRP A 569 -23.95 8.89 -30.83
CA TRP A 569 -23.84 7.42 -30.87
C TRP A 569 -22.60 6.97 -31.62
N ASN A 570 -21.77 6.21 -30.91
CA ASN A 570 -20.64 5.47 -31.48
C ASN A 570 -21.00 3.99 -31.48
N GLU A 571 -20.78 3.30 -32.60
CA GLU A 571 -21.05 1.87 -32.67
C GLU A 571 -20.20 1.11 -31.64
N PRO A 572 -20.80 0.21 -30.84
CA PRO A 572 -20.09 -0.47 -29.77
C PRO A 572 -18.95 -1.34 -30.28
N SER A 573 -17.77 -1.17 -29.69
CA SER A 573 -16.63 -2.08 -29.82
C SER A 573 -16.28 -2.72 -28.48
N LEU A 574 -15.54 -3.83 -28.47
CA LEU A 574 -15.07 -4.42 -27.22
C LEU A 574 -14.22 -3.44 -26.39
N GLY A 575 -13.42 -2.60 -27.06
CA GLY A 575 -12.64 -1.55 -26.41
C GLY A 575 -13.52 -0.51 -25.72
N MET A 576 -14.61 -0.08 -26.39
CA MET A 576 -15.59 0.84 -25.81
C MET A 576 -16.31 0.23 -24.60
N ILE A 577 -16.68 -1.05 -24.68
CA ILE A 577 -17.35 -1.77 -23.58
C ILE A 577 -16.42 -1.91 -22.37
N LEU A 578 -15.15 -2.26 -22.59
CA LEU A 578 -14.13 -2.34 -21.53
C LEU A 578 -13.78 -0.95 -20.94
N GLY A 579 -13.81 0.09 -21.78
CA GLY A 579 -13.57 1.49 -21.40
C GLY A 579 -14.80 2.23 -20.86
N ALA A 580 -16.00 1.61 -20.88
CA ALA A 580 -17.27 2.29 -20.59
C ALA A 580 -17.32 2.94 -19.21
N GLY A 581 -16.54 2.46 -18.24
CA GLY A 581 -16.46 3.05 -16.91
C GLY A 581 -15.71 4.40 -16.87
N VAL A 582 -14.89 4.69 -17.88
CA VAL A 582 -14.07 5.91 -18.02
C VAL A 582 -14.70 6.90 -19.00
N ILE A 583 -15.25 6.38 -20.11
CA ILE A 583 -15.83 7.18 -21.19
C ILE A 583 -16.96 8.09 -20.67
N LYS A 584 -16.93 9.34 -21.10
CA LYS A 584 -18.02 10.30 -20.93
C LYS A 584 -18.69 10.53 -22.29
N PRO A 585 -20.02 10.71 -22.32
CA PRO A 585 -20.74 10.96 -23.57
C PRO A 585 -20.39 12.33 -24.13
N ASN A 586 -20.28 12.42 -25.45
CA ASN A 586 -20.36 13.68 -26.16
C ASN A 586 -21.84 14.02 -26.40
N LYS A 587 -22.17 15.31 -26.34
CA LYS A 587 -23.49 15.83 -26.70
C LYS A 587 -23.42 16.62 -27.99
N ARG A 588 -24.49 16.56 -28.77
CA ARG A 588 -24.67 17.39 -29.97
C ARG A 588 -24.75 18.87 -29.61
N GLU A 589 -25.35 19.18 -28.46
CA GLU A 589 -25.47 20.54 -27.93
C GLU A 589 -25.15 20.56 -26.42
N GLY A 590 -24.32 21.53 -26.01
CA GLY A 590 -23.95 21.75 -24.62
C GLY A 590 -22.93 20.76 -24.05
N LYS A 591 -22.50 20.99 -22.79
CA LYS A 591 -21.59 20.09 -22.07
C LYS A 591 -22.37 18.93 -21.45
N PRO A 592 -21.85 17.69 -21.46
CA PRO A 592 -22.50 16.54 -20.84
C PRO A 592 -22.64 16.72 -19.32
N LEU A 593 -23.84 16.45 -18.80
CA LEU A 593 -24.12 16.47 -17.37
C LEU A 593 -23.79 15.12 -16.72
N ASP A 594 -23.64 15.09 -15.40
CA ASP A 594 -23.37 13.86 -14.64
C ASP A 594 -24.39 12.74 -14.89
N GLY A 595 -25.65 13.10 -15.15
CA GLY A 595 -26.74 12.18 -15.49
C GLY A 595 -26.55 11.50 -16.84
N ASP A 596 -26.00 12.20 -17.83
CA ASP A 596 -25.75 11.66 -19.17
C ASP A 596 -24.66 10.58 -19.12
N ALA A 597 -23.58 10.84 -18.39
CA ALA A 597 -22.50 9.85 -18.22
C ALA A 597 -22.98 8.60 -17.47
N ARG A 598 -23.85 8.78 -16.47
CA ARG A 598 -24.48 7.67 -15.75
C ARG A 598 -25.41 6.86 -16.66
N PHE A 599 -26.21 7.55 -17.47
CA PHE A 599 -27.12 6.93 -18.43
C PHE A 599 -26.36 6.06 -19.44
N LEU A 600 -25.34 6.61 -20.11
CA LEU A 600 -24.53 5.87 -21.08
C LEU A 600 -23.92 4.60 -20.46
N ARG A 601 -23.35 4.71 -19.24
CA ARG A 601 -22.80 3.55 -18.52
C ARG A 601 -23.83 2.46 -18.26
N ILE A 602 -25.05 2.84 -17.87
CA ILE A 602 -26.14 1.89 -17.62
C ILE A 602 -26.52 1.20 -18.93
N MET A 603 -26.79 1.96 -19.98
CA MET A 603 -27.18 1.44 -21.30
C MET A 603 -26.14 0.46 -21.84
N MET A 604 -24.86 0.87 -21.89
CA MET A 604 -23.77 0.00 -22.33
C MET A 604 -23.69 -1.28 -21.51
N SER A 605 -23.80 -1.19 -20.18
CA SER A 605 -23.62 -2.35 -19.30
C SER A 605 -24.78 -3.37 -19.36
N GLU A 606 -26.03 -2.91 -19.36
CA GLU A 606 -27.20 -3.79 -19.36
C GLU A 606 -27.40 -4.43 -20.74
N SER A 607 -27.21 -3.66 -21.82
CA SER A 607 -27.26 -4.17 -23.20
C SER A 607 -26.19 -5.24 -23.44
N THR A 608 -24.92 -4.95 -23.15
CA THR A 608 -23.82 -5.91 -23.30
C THR A 608 -24.08 -7.21 -22.53
N HIS A 609 -24.52 -7.10 -21.28
CA HIS A 609 -24.74 -8.28 -20.44
C HIS A 609 -25.92 -9.12 -20.91
N LEU A 610 -26.96 -8.50 -21.46
CA LEU A 610 -28.08 -9.22 -22.05
C LEU A 610 -27.64 -10.01 -23.28
N ILE A 611 -26.86 -9.40 -24.19
CA ILE A 611 -26.33 -10.08 -25.37
C ILE A 611 -25.53 -11.32 -24.97
N TRP A 612 -24.64 -11.18 -23.97
CA TRP A 612 -23.91 -12.32 -23.42
C TRP A 612 -24.82 -13.44 -22.89
N LYS A 613 -25.89 -13.08 -22.15
CA LYS A 613 -26.85 -14.07 -21.64
C LYS A 613 -27.57 -14.81 -22.76
N LEU A 614 -28.01 -14.09 -23.79
CA LEU A 614 -28.68 -14.67 -24.96
C LEU A 614 -27.76 -15.68 -25.65
N ARG A 615 -26.49 -15.32 -25.85
CA ARG A 615 -25.47 -16.25 -26.37
C ARG A 615 -25.30 -17.48 -25.48
N CYS A 616 -25.22 -17.30 -24.16
CA CYS A 616 -25.10 -18.44 -23.24
C CYS A 616 -26.32 -19.37 -23.27
N GLU A 617 -27.54 -18.84 -23.40
CA GLU A 617 -28.75 -19.65 -23.53
C GLU A 617 -28.72 -20.50 -24.80
N ARG A 618 -28.29 -19.92 -25.92
CA ARG A 618 -28.15 -20.63 -27.18
C ARG A 618 -27.05 -21.69 -27.15
N VAL A 619 -25.81 -21.27 -26.89
CA VAL A 619 -24.63 -22.13 -27.10
C VAL A 619 -24.38 -23.08 -25.92
N ILE A 620 -24.65 -22.64 -24.68
CA ILE A 620 -24.31 -23.43 -23.49
C ILE A 620 -25.50 -24.25 -23.00
N LYS A 621 -26.72 -23.69 -23.02
CA LYS A 621 -27.92 -24.40 -22.58
C LYS A 621 -28.65 -25.14 -23.71
N GLY A 622 -28.21 -24.99 -24.96
CA GLY A 622 -28.83 -25.64 -26.13
C GLY A 622 -30.25 -25.17 -26.41
N ARG A 623 -30.61 -23.94 -26.00
CA ARG A 623 -31.94 -23.37 -26.28
C ARG A 623 -31.99 -22.80 -27.69
N ASN A 624 -33.17 -22.85 -28.31
CA ASN A 624 -33.41 -22.16 -29.58
C ASN A 624 -33.21 -20.64 -29.42
N SER A 625 -32.77 -19.99 -30.51
CA SER A 625 -32.67 -18.53 -30.54
C SER A 625 -34.05 -17.91 -30.32
N PRO A 626 -34.19 -16.96 -29.39
CA PRO A 626 -35.46 -16.25 -29.19
C PRO A 626 -35.80 -15.40 -30.41
N SER A 627 -37.10 -15.11 -30.60
CA SER A 627 -37.55 -14.22 -31.69
C SER A 627 -37.03 -12.79 -31.48
N PRO A 628 -36.88 -11.99 -32.55
CA PRO A 628 -36.49 -10.58 -32.45
C PRO A 628 -37.36 -9.76 -31.48
N GLU A 629 -38.66 -10.01 -31.46
CA GLU A 629 -39.65 -9.37 -30.57
C GLU A 629 -39.39 -9.76 -29.13
N GLU A 630 -39.12 -11.04 -28.87
CA GLU A 630 -38.80 -11.51 -27.54
C GLU A 630 -37.50 -10.88 -27.01
N VAL A 631 -36.46 -10.78 -27.85
CA VAL A 631 -35.20 -10.11 -27.48
C VAL A 631 -35.45 -8.67 -27.09
N THR A 632 -36.19 -7.93 -27.91
CA THR A 632 -36.52 -6.52 -27.67
C THR A 632 -37.30 -6.35 -26.36
N ARG A 633 -38.27 -7.23 -26.09
CA ARG A 633 -39.04 -7.25 -24.83
C ARG A 633 -38.15 -7.54 -23.62
N ARG A 634 -37.22 -8.50 -23.72
CA ARG A 634 -36.26 -8.83 -22.66
C ARG A 634 -35.31 -7.66 -22.38
N TRP A 635 -34.91 -6.93 -23.42
CA TRP A 635 -34.11 -5.72 -23.29
C TRP A 635 -34.87 -4.61 -22.56
N LYS A 636 -36.09 -4.27 -23.00
CA LYS A 636 -36.97 -3.29 -22.31
C LYS A 636 -37.12 -3.63 -20.83
N LYS A 637 -37.44 -4.89 -20.53
CA LYS A 637 -37.55 -5.38 -19.15
C LYS A 637 -36.27 -5.20 -18.34
N SER A 638 -35.10 -5.32 -18.96
CA SER A 638 -33.80 -5.11 -18.30
C SER A 638 -33.60 -3.64 -17.93
N ILE A 639 -33.97 -2.71 -18.82
CA ILE A 639 -33.88 -1.27 -18.58
C ILE A 639 -34.92 -0.82 -17.55
N GLU A 640 -36.16 -1.28 -17.66
CA GLU A 640 -37.24 -1.01 -16.68
C GLU A 640 -36.87 -1.49 -15.28
N ALA A 641 -36.31 -2.70 -15.16
CA ALA A 641 -35.82 -3.22 -13.88
C ALA A 641 -34.72 -2.31 -13.29
N ARG A 642 -33.90 -1.69 -14.15
CA ARG A 642 -32.89 -0.74 -13.70
C ARG A 642 -33.47 0.59 -13.25
N ILE A 643 -34.47 1.12 -13.95
CA ILE A 643 -35.21 2.32 -13.53
C ILE A 643 -35.88 2.08 -12.17
N GLY A 644 -36.56 0.93 -12.01
CA GLY A 644 -37.17 0.55 -10.74
C GLY A 644 -36.16 0.48 -9.59
N LEU A 645 -34.97 -0.08 -9.85
CA LEU A 645 -33.88 -0.09 -8.85
C LEU A 645 -33.43 1.33 -8.50
N ASP A 646 -33.24 2.20 -9.49
CA ASP A 646 -32.79 3.58 -9.27
C ASP A 646 -33.80 4.36 -8.43
N ARG A 647 -35.11 4.17 -8.69
CA ARG A 647 -36.20 4.76 -7.91
C ARG A 647 -36.20 4.28 -6.46
N LEU A 648 -36.07 2.98 -6.22
CA LEU A 648 -35.95 2.43 -4.87
C LEU A 648 -34.75 3.03 -4.13
N MET A 649 -33.64 3.28 -4.82
CA MET A 649 -32.43 3.86 -4.25
C MET A 649 -32.52 5.37 -3.96
N VAL A 650 -33.57 6.07 -4.37
CA VAL A 650 -33.81 7.48 -3.97
C VAL A 650 -34.22 7.57 -2.50
N THR A 651 -34.87 6.53 -1.97
CA THR A 651 -35.40 6.53 -0.60
C THR A 651 -34.30 6.57 0.48
N ALA A 652 -34.58 7.29 1.58
CA ALA A 652 -33.64 7.47 2.70
C ALA A 652 -33.28 6.15 3.43
N GLN A 653 -34.08 5.09 3.23
CA GLN A 653 -33.90 3.78 3.86
C GLN A 653 -32.52 3.16 3.54
N PHE A 654 -31.92 3.51 2.41
CA PHE A 654 -30.62 2.96 1.98
C PHE A 654 -29.39 3.76 2.46
N ARG A 655 -29.56 4.85 3.22
CA ARG A 655 -28.50 5.68 3.84
C ARG A 655 -27.29 5.89 2.90
N LYS A 656 -26.15 5.26 3.18
CA LYS A 656 -24.89 5.38 2.42
C LYS A 656 -24.93 4.84 0.98
N ARG A 657 -26.03 4.18 0.58
CA ARG A 657 -26.23 3.64 -0.78
C ARG A 657 -27.33 4.37 -1.55
N SER A 658 -27.90 5.43 -0.98
CA SER A 658 -28.90 6.22 -1.69
C SER A 658 -28.26 6.93 -2.90
N VAL A 659 -29.09 7.18 -3.90
CA VAL A 659 -28.77 8.01 -5.05
C VAL A 659 -29.61 9.28 -4.94
N SER A 660 -29.01 10.45 -5.17
CA SER A 660 -29.75 11.71 -5.10
C SER A 660 -30.86 11.74 -6.16
N LYS A 661 -32.06 12.16 -5.77
CA LYS A 661 -33.23 12.33 -6.64
C LYS A 661 -32.89 13.05 -7.96
N GLY A 662 -32.30 14.24 -7.88
CA GLY A 662 -31.93 15.01 -9.07
C GLY A 662 -30.92 14.33 -10.01
N LEU A 663 -30.10 13.40 -9.52
CA LEU A 663 -29.23 12.59 -10.39
C LEU A 663 -30.05 11.52 -11.14
N VAL A 664 -31.02 10.90 -10.50
CA VAL A 664 -31.92 9.91 -11.14
C VAL A 664 -32.76 10.59 -12.23
N GLU A 665 -33.33 11.75 -11.93
CA GLU A 665 -34.07 12.57 -12.91
C GLU A 665 -33.18 12.92 -14.10
N ARG A 666 -31.99 13.52 -13.89
CA ARG A 666 -31.07 13.82 -15.00
C ARG A 666 -30.63 12.57 -15.77
N THR A 667 -30.55 11.41 -15.11
CA THR A 667 -30.21 10.14 -15.78
C THR A 667 -31.29 9.75 -16.79
N TRP A 668 -32.56 9.82 -16.41
CA TRP A 668 -33.67 9.28 -17.21
C TRP A 668 -34.51 10.33 -17.94
N ARG A 669 -34.18 11.62 -17.79
CA ARG A 669 -34.79 12.72 -18.54
C ARG A 669 -34.70 12.48 -20.05
N SER A 670 -35.77 12.83 -20.75
CA SER A 670 -35.97 12.77 -22.21
C SER A 670 -36.11 11.36 -22.79
N VAL A 671 -36.06 10.30 -21.98
CA VAL A 671 -36.11 8.91 -22.45
C VAL A 671 -37.27 8.10 -21.89
N ILE A 672 -38.00 8.66 -20.93
CA ILE A 672 -39.19 8.06 -20.36
C ILE A 672 -40.37 8.21 -21.35
N SER A 673 -41.28 7.24 -21.37
CA SER A 673 -42.58 7.36 -22.05
C SER A 673 -43.46 8.36 -21.34
N ASP A 674 -44.11 9.25 -22.11
CA ASP A 674 -45.13 10.17 -21.59
C ASP A 674 -44.61 11.14 -20.50
N GLU A 675 -43.36 11.60 -20.68
CA GLU A 675 -42.65 12.44 -19.71
C GLU A 675 -43.36 13.76 -19.40
N ASP A 676 -44.09 14.31 -20.38
CA ASP A 676 -44.86 15.55 -20.24
C ASP A 676 -46.09 15.39 -19.32
N ASN A 677 -46.55 14.15 -19.09
CA ASN A 677 -47.69 13.81 -18.23
C ASN A 677 -47.26 13.17 -16.90
N LEU A 678 -45.95 13.09 -16.61
CA LEU A 678 -45.47 12.58 -15.34
C LEU A 678 -45.64 13.63 -14.23
N PRO A 679 -45.93 13.20 -12.99
CA PRO A 679 -45.87 14.10 -11.84
C PRO A 679 -44.47 14.69 -11.69
N GLU A 680 -44.41 15.88 -11.10
CA GLU A 680 -43.16 16.60 -10.81
C GLU A 680 -42.14 15.74 -10.02
N ASP A 681 -42.63 14.73 -9.28
CA ASP A 681 -41.84 13.65 -8.66
C ASP A 681 -42.22 12.23 -9.13
N TRP A 682 -41.94 11.91 -10.40
CA TRP A 682 -42.12 10.56 -10.93
C TRP A 682 -41.25 9.49 -10.25
N THR A 683 -40.23 9.88 -9.48
CA THR A 683 -39.35 8.91 -8.83
C THR A 683 -40.07 8.08 -7.76
N GLY A 684 -41.21 8.58 -7.25
CA GLY A 684 -42.10 7.92 -6.28
C GLY A 684 -43.14 6.94 -6.86
N GLU A 685 -43.61 7.10 -8.11
CA GLU A 685 -44.83 6.42 -8.60
C GLU A 685 -44.62 5.20 -9.50
N ALA A 686 -45.22 4.04 -9.19
CA ALA A 686 -45.07 2.80 -9.96
C ALA A 686 -45.66 2.90 -11.38
N GLY A 687 -44.96 2.43 -12.43
CA GLY A 687 -45.53 2.29 -13.79
C GLY A 687 -44.79 2.95 -14.96
N VAL A 688 -43.61 3.53 -14.74
CA VAL A 688 -42.91 4.31 -15.78
C VAL A 688 -42.19 3.43 -16.83
N LEU A 689 -42.63 3.50 -18.09
CA LEU A 689 -42.06 2.77 -19.23
C LEU A 689 -41.00 3.61 -19.98
N VAL A 690 -40.11 2.94 -20.71
CA VAL A 690 -39.13 3.59 -21.60
C VAL A 690 -39.67 3.59 -23.03
N GLY A 691 -39.79 4.78 -23.63
CA GLY A 691 -40.62 4.98 -24.81
C GLY A 691 -39.96 4.66 -26.14
N ARG A 692 -40.59 3.75 -26.90
CA ARG A 692 -40.61 3.74 -28.37
C ARG A 692 -42.04 4.12 -28.75
N ARG A 693 -42.27 5.24 -29.45
CA ARG A 693 -43.57 5.49 -30.10
C ARG A 693 -43.72 4.38 -31.15
N SER A 694 -44.61 3.42 -30.93
CA SER A 694 -45.18 2.65 -32.03
C SER A 694 -45.89 3.66 -32.94
N GLY A 695 -45.58 3.64 -34.22
CA GLY A 695 -46.15 4.54 -35.23
C GLY A 695 -47.68 4.59 -35.09
N GLN A 696 -48.21 5.81 -35.12
CA GLN A 696 -49.61 6.04 -35.44
C GLN A 696 -49.84 5.68 -36.91
N GLY A 697 -51.08 5.22 -37.17
CA GLY A 697 -51.74 4.94 -38.45
C GLY A 697 -51.12 5.50 -39.71
#